data_AF-A0A7Y4U9Z4-F1
#
_entry.id   AF-A0A7Y4U9Z4-F1
#
_cell.length_a   1.000
_cell.length_b   1.000
_cell.length_c   1.000
_cell.angle_alpha   90.00
_cell.angle_beta   90.00
_cell.angle_gamma   90.00
#
_symmetry.space_group_name_H-M   'P 1'
#
loop_
_entity.id
_entity.type
_entity.pdbx_description
1 polymer ?
#
loop_
_entity_poly.entity_id
_entity_poly.type
_entity_poly.pdbx_seq_one_letter_code
_entity_poly.pdbx_strand_id
1 'polypeptide(L)'
;PDAFARVVDRLLASPHYGERWARHWLDVARYSDTVGMIDAGRNLQQWFPFAYTYRDWVVRALNEDLPYDQFIQQQLAADKLPNNERKNLAALGFIALSRGGLNATKEERIDDKVDVVSRGLLGLTVSCARCHNHKFDPIPTADYYSLYTIFANVKEPDELPLLDNTASKDDKFARELADERAKIEKDIAERRQKRYPELKALYRTAPEIAKCLLGVAQARELKTDKELEKFAQEKDYNAYMLKRWRDYLARQQDNDIWTMWHRAVGQVPNLPHSADGLGVVGQVGNLPHNSASEAADIYGKLLAAHDKPEPFADAQAERLRQVLHSSDAPTSVPFVDYEKIHHSVDQGEERNKRRKLDNVFLRQAYAGAPPRAQCIEDNPKPEPGFVFVRGNAKNKGEKVEPQFLQILCEDTRKPFAKGRERLELAQSITDARNPLTARVMINRVWAWHFGTGIVATPSDFGTRGDAPSHPELLDYLARGLIENGWSLKWLHRQIVLSRAYQQSSADNATARAADPENKLLWHFNRRRMDWEELRDTLLSVSGKLDARLGGLPESAIVWPFAQRRTIYAFLDRALVPNDFRAFDFASPDAHTPQRYLTTVAQQALLMMNAPFTHEQARGLAARSANASDRIEWLYRTLYGRAPSREEIALGKQFIQTAAAPQPMNDKRAAWQYGQGDYDEKAARVTSFTKLPFFANGQWRNSAMPGDPRDTTAIIHAAGGLPGEGKSQTPIRRWTSDFDGRLKLTGSLSHPSCGKCKDRFGYVVSLRDGRAGVLGKWSAQQSAVATELAEITVQRGDVLDFIVTSGNEHNWPVVIERLDGNKDVWDSVRDFRAPYDQPLTAWERYAQVLLMAAEFMTIE
;
A
#
# COMPACT_ATOMS: atom_id res chain seq x y z
N PRO A 1 4.97 47.69 -19.25
CA PRO A 1 6.06 47.14 -18.39
C PRO A 1 5.53 46.04 -17.46
N ASP A 2 6.32 44.99 -17.21
CA ASP A 2 6.10 43.92 -16.20
C ASP A 2 4.93 42.94 -16.42
N ALA A 3 4.46 42.77 -17.67
CA ALA A 3 3.36 41.84 -17.96
C ALA A 3 3.69 40.40 -17.54
N PHE A 4 4.90 39.93 -17.83
CA PHE A 4 5.35 38.59 -17.47
C PHE A 4 5.46 38.42 -15.94
N ALA A 5 6.06 39.38 -15.23
CA ALA A 5 6.17 39.33 -13.77
C ALA A 5 4.79 39.28 -13.08
N ARG A 6 3.81 40.05 -13.57
CA ARG A 6 2.43 39.97 -13.05
C ARG A 6 1.79 38.60 -13.27
N VAL A 7 2.09 37.94 -14.39
CA VAL A 7 1.62 36.56 -14.63
C VAL A 7 2.27 35.58 -13.66
N VAL A 8 3.58 35.70 -13.44
CA VAL A 8 4.31 34.89 -12.46
C VAL A 8 3.71 35.07 -11.06
N ASP A 9 3.55 36.31 -10.60
CA ASP A 9 3.00 36.63 -9.28
C ASP A 9 1.56 36.08 -9.13
N ARG A 10 0.73 36.18 -10.18
CA ARG A 10 -0.62 35.58 -10.21
C ARG A 10 -0.57 34.05 -10.10
N LEU A 11 0.35 33.39 -10.80
CA LEU A 11 0.47 31.93 -10.76
C LEU A 11 1.02 31.43 -9.42
N LEU A 12 1.96 32.15 -8.80
CA LEU A 12 2.48 31.84 -7.46
C LEU A 12 1.43 32.09 -6.36
N ALA A 13 0.52 33.03 -6.57
CA ALA A 13 -0.63 33.28 -5.67
C ALA A 13 -1.79 32.29 -5.88
N SER A 14 -1.78 31.50 -6.96
CA SER A 14 -2.83 30.53 -7.25
C SER A 14 -2.85 29.42 -6.19
N PRO A 15 -4.02 28.97 -5.72
CA PRO A 15 -4.13 27.80 -4.84
C PRO A 15 -3.69 26.50 -5.52
N HIS A 16 -3.54 26.50 -6.85
CA HIS A 16 -3.03 25.36 -7.64
C HIS A 16 -1.49 25.31 -7.72
N TYR A 17 -0.80 26.34 -7.25
CA TYR A 17 0.67 26.33 -7.12
C TYR A 17 1.10 25.15 -6.23
N GLY A 18 0.49 25.02 -5.06
CA GLY A 18 0.81 23.97 -4.09
C GLY A 18 0.57 22.58 -4.66
N GLU A 19 -0.46 22.37 -5.47
CA GLU A 19 -0.72 21.06 -6.11
C GLU A 19 0.38 20.68 -7.11
N ARG A 20 0.81 21.63 -7.95
CA ARG A 20 1.88 21.38 -8.92
C ARG A 20 3.18 21.02 -8.23
N TRP A 21 3.59 21.81 -7.23
CA TRP A 21 4.88 21.62 -6.57
C TRP A 21 4.88 20.51 -5.52
N ALA A 22 3.73 20.26 -4.88
CA ALA A 22 3.58 19.11 -3.98
C ALA A 22 3.82 17.81 -4.74
N ARG A 23 3.41 17.72 -6.02
CA ARG A 23 3.63 16.49 -6.77
C ARG A 23 5.10 16.11 -6.85
N HIS A 24 5.98 17.07 -7.13
CA HIS A 24 7.42 16.83 -7.14
C HIS A 24 7.95 16.43 -5.75
N TRP A 25 7.46 17.07 -4.68
CA TRP A 25 7.85 16.70 -3.32
C TRP A 25 7.39 15.29 -2.92
N LEU A 26 6.21 14.87 -3.35
CA LEU A 26 5.65 13.57 -3.03
C LEU A 26 6.41 12.41 -3.67
N ASP A 27 7.16 12.65 -4.76
CA ASP A 27 8.14 11.69 -5.32
C ASP A 27 9.34 11.50 -4.38
N VAL A 28 9.84 12.60 -3.84
CA VAL A 28 10.93 12.59 -2.84
C VAL A 28 10.46 11.88 -1.57
N ALA A 29 9.23 12.19 -1.14
CA ALA A 29 8.61 11.67 0.08
C ALA A 29 7.96 10.30 -0.08
N ARG A 30 8.10 9.62 -1.23
CA ARG A 30 7.58 8.27 -1.51
C ARG A 30 6.11 8.07 -1.08
N TYR A 31 5.27 9.06 -1.38
CA TYR A 31 3.87 9.07 -0.97
C TYR A 31 3.08 7.90 -1.59
N SER A 32 2.22 7.28 -0.79
CA SER A 32 1.30 6.24 -1.20
C SER A 32 0.10 6.18 -0.25
N ASP A 33 -1.06 5.79 -0.77
CA ASP A 33 -2.24 5.51 0.05
C ASP A 33 -2.21 4.10 0.65
N THR A 34 -1.28 3.25 0.19
CA THR A 34 -1.06 1.88 0.70
C THR A 34 0.38 1.63 1.18
N VAL A 35 0.51 0.63 2.05
CA VAL A 35 1.75 0.19 2.69
C VAL A 35 2.63 -0.68 1.77
N GLY A 36 2.05 -1.45 0.83
CA GLY A 36 2.76 -2.40 -0.05
C GLY A 36 2.07 -3.78 -0.19
N MET A 37 2.73 -4.71 -0.89
CA MET A 37 2.15 -6.01 -1.32
C MET A 37 2.00 -7.04 -0.18
N ILE A 38 0.94 -7.84 -0.26
CA ILE A 38 0.63 -9.01 0.58
C ILE A 38 0.32 -10.19 -0.36
N ASP A 39 0.67 -11.41 0.06
CA ASP A 39 0.75 -12.65 -0.72
C ASP A 39 -0.52 -13.00 -1.53
N ALA A 40 -0.31 -13.72 -2.64
CA ALA A 40 -1.34 -14.13 -3.58
C ALA A 40 -2.32 -15.12 -2.92
N GLY A 41 -3.53 -14.65 -2.58
CA GLY A 41 -4.63 -15.55 -2.21
C GLY A 41 -5.60 -15.04 -1.15
N ARG A 42 -5.36 -13.89 -0.50
CA ARG A 42 -6.34 -13.24 0.38
C ARG A 42 -6.25 -11.73 0.25
N ASN A 43 -7.33 -11.09 -0.19
CA ASN A 43 -7.48 -9.64 -0.14
C ASN A 43 -7.12 -9.12 1.26
N LEU A 44 -6.17 -8.17 1.31
CA LEU A 44 -6.41 -6.77 1.64
C LEU A 44 -5.03 -6.09 1.66
N GLN A 45 -4.81 -5.14 0.76
CA GLN A 45 -3.71 -4.17 0.89
C GLN A 45 -3.79 -3.57 2.31
N GLN A 46 -2.67 -3.34 3.00
CA GLN A 46 -2.72 -2.48 4.19
C GLN A 46 -2.77 -1.04 3.70
N TRP A 47 -3.92 -0.40 3.85
CA TRP A 47 -4.10 1.00 3.49
C TRP A 47 -3.58 1.87 4.64
N PHE A 48 -3.13 3.08 4.30
CA PHE A 48 -2.97 4.16 5.25
C PHE A 48 -4.27 4.97 5.30
N PRO A 49 -5.09 4.82 6.36
CA PRO A 49 -6.45 5.37 6.41
C PRO A 49 -6.49 6.90 6.24
N PHE A 50 -5.44 7.58 6.69
CA PHE A 50 -5.32 9.03 6.63
C PHE A 50 -4.06 9.51 5.89
N ALA A 51 -3.47 8.71 4.97
CA ALA A 51 -2.31 9.15 4.18
C ALA A 51 -2.55 10.49 3.48
N TYR A 52 -3.76 10.68 2.92
CA TYR A 52 -4.15 11.88 2.21
C TYR A 52 -3.95 13.17 3.01
N THR A 53 -3.98 13.13 4.35
CA THR A 53 -3.78 14.32 5.18
C THR A 53 -2.36 14.85 5.09
N TYR A 54 -1.36 13.99 4.87
CA TYR A 54 0.01 14.42 4.59
C TYR A 54 0.13 15.09 3.22
N ARG A 55 -0.45 14.49 2.17
CA ARG A 55 -0.50 15.09 0.83
C ARG A 55 -1.13 16.48 0.87
N ASP A 56 -2.27 16.61 1.55
CA ASP A 56 -2.99 17.88 1.68
C ASP A 56 -2.21 18.90 2.53
N TRP A 57 -1.48 18.43 3.56
CA TRP A 57 -0.56 19.27 4.31
C TRP A 57 0.57 19.80 3.42
N VAL A 58 1.19 18.99 2.57
CA VAL A 58 2.24 19.45 1.63
C VAL A 58 1.69 20.50 0.68
N VAL A 59 0.52 20.27 0.07
CA VAL A 59 -0.14 21.25 -0.82
C VAL A 59 -0.39 22.56 -0.09
N ARG A 60 -0.93 22.49 1.14
CA ARG A 60 -1.21 23.68 1.95
C ARG A 60 0.09 24.41 2.33
N ALA A 61 1.09 23.71 2.82
CA ALA A 61 2.36 24.30 3.26
C ALA A 61 3.06 25.06 2.13
N LEU A 62 3.04 24.51 0.91
CA LEU A 62 3.56 25.20 -0.28
C LEU A 62 2.70 26.42 -0.64
N ASN A 63 1.37 26.31 -0.63
CA ASN A 63 0.48 27.43 -0.91
C ASN A 63 0.64 28.59 0.08
N GLU A 64 0.84 28.28 1.36
CA GLU A 64 1.11 29.23 2.44
C GLU A 64 2.55 29.78 2.40
N ASP A 65 3.41 29.23 1.52
CA ASP A 65 4.84 29.52 1.45
C ASP A 65 5.54 29.32 2.80
N LEU A 66 5.19 28.23 3.49
CA LEU A 66 5.82 27.83 4.75
C LEU A 66 7.35 27.80 4.54
N PRO A 67 8.14 28.51 5.37
CA PRO A 67 9.60 28.49 5.27
C PRO A 67 10.13 27.05 5.19
N TYR A 68 11.00 26.78 4.21
CA TYR A 68 11.46 25.43 3.92
C TYR A 68 12.16 24.74 5.11
N ASP A 69 12.85 25.51 5.96
CA ASP A 69 13.40 25.02 7.23
C ASP A 69 12.29 24.53 8.18
N GLN A 70 11.22 25.31 8.37
CA GLN A 70 10.07 24.90 9.16
C GLN A 70 9.31 23.73 8.54
N PHE A 71 9.21 23.70 7.21
CA PHE A 71 8.63 22.59 6.47
C PHE A 71 9.35 21.28 6.79
N ILE A 72 10.69 21.27 6.77
CA ILE A 72 11.50 20.10 7.19
C ILE A 72 11.28 19.77 8.67
N GLN A 73 11.32 20.79 9.56
CA GLN A 73 11.17 20.56 10.99
C GLN A 73 9.83 19.92 11.36
N GLN A 74 8.74 20.37 10.73
CA GLN A 74 7.42 19.77 10.94
C GLN A 74 7.39 18.32 10.44
N GLN A 75 7.98 18.01 9.29
CA GLN A 75 7.99 16.65 8.77
C GLN A 75 8.74 15.63 9.65
N LEU A 76 9.74 16.08 10.42
CA LEU A 76 10.53 15.21 11.29
C LEU A 76 10.05 15.21 12.74
N ALA A 77 9.48 16.33 13.20
CA ALA A 77 9.29 16.58 14.63
C ALA A 77 8.09 17.49 14.95
N ALA A 78 7.03 17.54 14.13
CA ALA A 78 5.85 18.38 14.39
C ALA A 78 5.24 18.21 15.80
N ASP A 79 5.25 17.00 16.36
CA ASP A 79 4.78 16.68 17.71
C ASP A 79 5.71 17.18 18.84
N LYS A 80 6.92 17.61 18.49
CA LYS A 80 7.95 18.11 19.42
C LYS A 80 8.20 19.60 19.30
N LEU A 81 7.63 20.26 18.30
CA LEU A 81 7.79 21.70 18.09
C LEU A 81 6.94 22.48 19.10
N PRO A 82 7.52 23.49 19.78
CA PRO A 82 6.75 24.34 20.70
C PRO A 82 5.71 25.14 19.93
N ASN A 83 4.51 25.30 20.51
CA ASN A 83 3.40 26.08 19.92
C ASN A 83 2.98 25.66 18.51
N ASN A 84 3.25 24.41 18.11
CA ASN A 84 2.85 23.93 16.79
C ASN A 84 1.34 23.65 16.73
N GLU A 85 0.69 24.12 15.67
CA GLU A 85 -0.73 23.85 15.46
C GLU A 85 -0.96 22.36 15.20
N ARG A 86 -2.06 21.82 15.77
CA ARG A 86 -2.38 20.39 15.66
C ARG A 86 -2.54 19.90 14.21
N LYS A 87 -3.02 20.78 13.31
CA LYS A 87 -3.14 20.51 11.86
C LYS A 87 -1.79 20.20 11.18
N ASN A 88 -0.67 20.55 11.81
CA ASN A 88 0.68 20.31 11.30
C ASN A 88 1.23 18.94 11.70
N LEU A 89 0.55 18.19 12.58
CA LEU A 89 0.91 16.80 12.86
C LEU A 89 0.86 15.90 11.61
N ALA A 90 0.06 16.29 10.61
CA ALA A 90 0.01 15.62 9.31
C ALA A 90 1.38 15.58 8.60
N ALA A 91 2.28 16.54 8.86
CA ALA A 91 3.63 16.59 8.30
C ALA A 91 4.45 15.32 8.59
N LEU A 92 4.21 14.68 9.75
CA LEU A 92 4.90 13.45 10.17
C LEU A 92 4.63 12.26 9.24
N GLY A 93 3.68 12.39 8.29
CA GLY A 93 3.50 11.46 7.18
C GLY A 93 4.78 11.20 6.38
N PHE A 94 5.71 12.15 6.31
CA PHE A 94 7.02 11.96 5.67
C PHE A 94 7.81 10.76 6.23
N ILE A 95 7.70 10.51 7.55
CA ILE A 95 8.33 9.37 8.22
C ILE A 95 7.36 8.20 8.39
N ALA A 96 6.07 8.47 8.61
CA ALA A 96 5.07 7.44 8.86
C ALA A 96 4.72 6.61 7.61
N LEU A 97 4.67 7.24 6.43
CA LEU A 97 4.38 6.60 5.14
C LEU A 97 5.62 5.88 4.56
N SER A 98 6.32 5.14 5.43
CA SER A 98 7.45 4.29 5.06
C SER A 98 6.95 3.00 4.40
N ARG A 99 7.78 2.40 3.54
CA ARG A 99 7.48 1.10 2.92
C ARG A 99 7.13 0.06 4.00
N GLY A 100 6.12 -0.76 3.78
CA GLY A 100 5.82 -1.92 4.62
C GLY A 100 5.32 -3.12 3.81
N GLY A 101 4.57 -4.02 4.46
CA GLY A 101 4.03 -5.24 3.85
C GLY A 101 4.70 -6.52 4.38
N LEU A 102 4.25 -7.69 3.92
CA LEU A 102 4.67 -9.00 4.47
C LEU A 102 6.18 -9.27 4.40
N ASN A 103 6.89 -8.65 3.46
CA ASN A 103 8.31 -8.87 3.24
C ASN A 103 9.21 -7.79 3.84
N ALA A 104 8.65 -6.68 4.34
CA ALA A 104 9.45 -5.58 4.86
C ALA A 104 9.85 -5.83 6.32
N THR A 105 11.14 -6.07 6.57
CA THR A 105 11.67 -6.23 7.93
C THR A 105 11.64 -4.90 8.71
N LYS A 106 11.69 -4.95 10.05
CA LYS A 106 11.83 -3.75 10.89
C LYS A 106 13.02 -2.90 10.43
N GLU A 107 14.13 -3.56 10.12
CA GLU A 107 15.37 -2.95 9.68
C GLU A 107 15.22 -2.22 8.33
N GLU A 108 14.50 -2.81 7.37
CA GLU A 108 14.22 -2.17 6.08
C GLU A 108 13.34 -0.93 6.22
N ARG A 109 12.34 -0.96 7.11
CA ARG A 109 11.49 0.22 7.39
C ARG A 109 12.29 1.37 8.00
N ILE A 110 13.29 1.04 8.83
CA ILE A 110 14.15 2.04 9.46
C ILE A 110 15.16 2.58 8.44
N ASP A 111 15.76 1.72 7.64
CA ASP A 111 16.67 2.10 6.55
C ASP A 111 15.98 3.03 5.56
N ASP A 112 14.74 2.73 5.14
CA ASP A 112 13.92 3.60 4.31
C ASP A 112 13.76 5.01 4.92
N LYS A 113 13.54 5.13 6.24
CA LYS A 113 13.47 6.43 6.93
C LYS A 113 14.81 7.17 6.92
N VAL A 114 15.92 6.49 7.21
CA VAL A 114 17.28 7.07 7.14
C VAL A 114 17.57 7.55 5.72
N ASP A 115 17.21 6.74 4.73
CA ASP A 115 17.48 6.97 3.33
C ASP A 115 16.75 8.20 2.78
N VAL A 116 15.44 8.36 3.01
CA VAL A 116 14.72 9.56 2.54
C VAL A 116 15.17 10.82 3.23
N VAL A 117 15.56 10.75 4.51
CA VAL A 117 16.06 11.91 5.25
C VAL A 117 17.42 12.33 4.70
N SER A 118 18.34 11.37 4.51
CA SER A 118 19.68 11.65 4.02
C SER A 118 19.71 12.03 2.54
N ARG A 119 19.15 11.21 1.64
CA ARG A 119 19.11 11.51 0.20
C ARG A 119 18.15 12.64 -0.14
N GLY A 120 16.98 12.68 0.50
CA GLY A 120 15.96 13.68 0.22
C GLY A 120 16.33 15.09 0.67
N LEU A 121 16.86 15.23 1.89
CA LEU A 121 17.10 16.54 2.52
C LEU A 121 18.57 16.99 2.49
N LEU A 122 19.52 16.05 2.53
CA LEU A 122 20.96 16.35 2.56
C LEU A 122 21.68 16.00 1.25
N GLY A 123 21.05 15.23 0.35
CA GLY A 123 21.71 14.78 -0.88
C GLY A 123 22.91 13.87 -0.60
N LEU A 124 22.86 13.05 0.46
CA LEU A 124 23.94 12.13 0.83
C LEU A 124 23.44 10.67 0.85
N THR A 125 24.25 9.75 0.33
CA THR A 125 23.97 8.30 0.30
C THR A 125 24.34 7.58 1.60
N VAL A 126 23.82 8.07 2.73
CA VAL A 126 24.19 7.56 4.08
C VAL A 126 23.84 6.08 4.25
N SER A 127 22.75 5.58 3.66
CA SER A 127 22.35 4.17 3.75
C SER A 127 23.37 3.19 3.14
N CYS A 128 24.27 3.64 2.26
CA CYS A 128 25.39 2.81 1.80
C CYS A 128 26.36 2.45 2.94
N ALA A 129 26.37 3.24 4.03
CA ALA A 129 27.20 2.97 5.22
C ALA A 129 26.60 1.92 6.18
N ARG A 130 25.47 1.28 5.82
CA ARG A 130 24.79 0.29 6.66
C ARG A 130 25.64 -0.95 6.96
N CYS A 131 26.38 -1.43 5.97
CA CYS A 131 27.14 -2.69 6.09
C CYS A 131 28.63 -2.47 6.36
N HIS A 132 29.19 -1.35 5.91
CA HIS A 132 30.59 -0.96 6.05
C HIS A 132 30.68 0.57 5.99
N ASN A 133 31.80 1.16 6.41
CA ASN A 133 32.01 2.60 6.21
C ASN A 133 31.78 2.96 4.74
N HIS A 134 31.14 4.09 4.48
CA HIS A 134 30.83 4.50 3.12
C HIS A 134 32.08 4.46 2.24
N LYS A 135 31.94 3.93 1.02
CA LYS A 135 33.10 3.57 0.19
C LYS A 135 33.91 4.79 -0.29
N PHE A 136 33.25 5.93 -0.46
CA PHE A 136 33.83 7.13 -1.09
C PHE A 136 33.77 8.33 -0.15
N ASP A 137 32.58 8.70 0.30
CA ASP A 137 32.41 9.76 1.30
C ASP A 137 32.86 9.32 2.70
N PRO A 138 33.40 10.23 3.53
CA PRO A 138 33.89 9.94 4.88
C PRO A 138 32.72 9.81 5.88
N ILE A 139 31.82 8.86 5.61
CA ILE A 139 30.66 8.55 6.46
C ILE A 139 30.89 7.18 7.10
N PRO A 140 31.25 7.12 8.40
CA PRO A 140 31.47 5.85 9.07
C PRO A 140 30.14 5.11 9.30
N THR A 141 30.21 3.78 9.46
CA THR A 141 29.03 2.95 9.79
C THR A 141 28.32 3.46 11.06
N ALA A 142 29.08 4.02 12.00
CA ALA A 142 28.55 4.61 13.23
C ALA A 142 27.57 5.77 12.95
N ASP A 143 27.78 6.57 11.90
CA ASP A 143 26.89 7.68 11.54
C ASP A 143 25.54 7.18 11.05
N TYR A 144 25.55 6.17 10.18
CA TYR A 144 24.33 5.49 9.77
C TYR A 144 23.58 4.94 10.99
N TYR A 145 24.27 4.25 11.90
CA TYR A 145 23.61 3.67 13.07
C TYR A 145 23.17 4.70 14.12
N SER A 146 23.81 5.88 14.19
CA SER A 146 23.31 7.02 14.98
C SER A 146 21.95 7.50 14.47
N LEU A 147 21.78 7.65 13.15
CA LEU A 147 20.48 8.01 12.56
C LEU A 147 19.46 6.86 12.64
N TYR A 148 19.89 5.63 12.38
CA TYR A 148 19.07 4.42 12.54
C TYR A 148 18.45 4.36 13.94
N THR A 149 19.23 4.66 14.99
CA THR A 149 18.77 4.59 16.38
C THR A 149 17.63 5.57 16.67
N ILE A 150 17.60 6.73 16.01
CA ILE A 150 16.50 7.70 16.13
C ILE A 150 15.21 7.06 15.61
N PHE A 151 15.25 6.53 14.39
CA PHE A 151 14.07 5.95 13.72
C PHE A 151 13.72 4.52 14.19
N ALA A 152 14.63 3.83 14.85
CA ALA A 152 14.36 2.56 15.55
C ALA A 152 13.51 2.77 16.81
N ASN A 153 13.52 3.98 17.36
CA ASN A 153 12.84 4.39 18.58
C ASN A 153 11.59 5.22 18.32
N VAL A 154 10.94 5.04 17.16
CA VAL A 154 9.61 5.59 16.87
C VAL A 154 8.61 4.45 16.66
N LYS A 155 7.36 4.68 17.03
CA LYS A 155 6.23 3.77 16.77
C LYS A 155 5.04 4.55 16.23
N GLU A 156 4.09 3.85 15.62
CA GLU A 156 2.78 4.44 15.33
C GLU A 156 2.00 4.56 16.65
N PRO A 157 1.26 5.65 16.88
CA PRO A 157 0.46 5.81 18.09
C PRO A 157 -0.73 4.84 18.08
N ASP A 158 -1.19 4.41 19.26
CA ASP A 158 -2.30 3.46 19.39
C ASP A 158 -3.63 4.03 18.84
N GLU A 159 -3.76 5.36 18.88
CA GLU A 159 -4.81 6.14 18.24
C GLU A 159 -4.18 7.30 17.45
N LEU A 160 -4.50 7.41 16.16
CA LEU A 160 -4.03 8.53 15.33
C LEU A 160 -4.66 9.84 15.81
N PRO A 161 -3.88 10.91 16.03
CA PRO A 161 -4.39 12.15 16.59
C PRO A 161 -5.25 12.91 15.57
N LEU A 162 -6.37 13.47 16.05
CA LEU A 162 -7.19 14.42 15.27
C LEU A 162 -6.36 15.63 14.83
N LEU A 163 -6.63 16.16 13.64
CA LEU A 163 -5.99 17.38 13.14
C LEU A 163 -6.73 18.67 13.55
N ASP A 164 -7.99 18.55 13.99
CA ASP A 164 -8.82 19.66 14.46
C ASP A 164 -9.36 19.34 15.87
N ASN A 165 -9.30 20.33 16.77
CA ASN A 165 -9.82 20.25 18.14
C ASN A 165 -11.34 20.50 18.23
N THR A 166 -11.97 21.02 17.17
CA THR A 166 -13.43 21.27 17.12
C THR A 166 -14.24 20.01 16.83
N ALA A 167 -13.58 18.94 16.35
CA ALA A 167 -14.15 17.60 16.33
C ALA A 167 -14.38 17.14 17.78
N SER A 168 -15.61 17.35 18.25
CA SER A 168 -16.09 17.21 19.63
C SER A 168 -15.63 15.92 20.34
N LYS A 169 -15.63 15.94 21.69
CA LYS A 169 -15.66 14.74 22.54
C LYS A 169 -16.81 13.77 22.19
N ASP A 170 -17.79 14.21 21.40
CA ASP A 170 -18.84 13.40 20.76
C ASP A 170 -18.45 12.84 19.38
N ASP A 171 -17.15 12.58 19.14
CA ASP A 171 -16.72 11.84 17.95
C ASP A 171 -17.30 10.42 18.00
N LYS A 172 -18.47 10.25 17.35
CA LYS A 172 -19.15 8.96 17.19
C LYS A 172 -18.20 7.90 16.63
N PHE A 173 -17.28 8.29 15.74
CA PHE A 173 -16.27 7.40 15.19
C PHE A 173 -15.28 6.92 16.26
N ALA A 174 -14.73 7.82 17.07
CA ALA A 174 -13.82 7.44 18.15
C ALA A 174 -14.47 6.48 19.16
N ARG A 175 -15.75 6.70 19.49
CA ARG A 175 -16.53 5.81 20.36
C ARG A 175 -16.76 4.43 19.74
N GLU A 176 -17.26 4.37 18.51
CA GLU A 176 -17.48 3.10 17.81
C GLU A 176 -16.18 2.31 17.65
N LEU A 177 -15.06 3.00 17.38
CA LEU A 177 -13.75 2.40 17.32
C LEU A 177 -13.28 1.87 18.68
N ALA A 178 -13.49 2.63 19.76
CA ALA A 178 -13.16 2.21 21.11
C ALA A 178 -13.98 0.99 21.55
N ASP A 179 -15.28 0.97 21.24
CA ASP A 179 -16.19 -0.15 21.53
C ASP A 179 -15.77 -1.41 20.77
N GLU A 180 -15.49 -1.30 19.45
CA GLU A 180 -15.06 -2.46 18.66
C GLU A 180 -13.64 -2.92 19.07
N ARG A 181 -12.74 -2.01 19.43
CA ARG A 181 -11.44 -2.35 20.02
C ARG A 181 -11.61 -3.11 21.34
N ALA A 182 -12.44 -2.61 22.25
CA ALA A 182 -12.69 -3.25 23.54
C ALA A 182 -13.27 -4.65 23.36
N LYS A 183 -14.18 -4.83 22.40
CA LYS A 183 -14.73 -6.13 22.02
C LYS A 183 -13.66 -7.07 21.45
N ILE A 184 -12.82 -6.60 20.54
CA ILE A 184 -11.73 -7.41 19.96
C ILE A 184 -10.72 -7.82 21.05
N GLU A 185 -10.31 -6.90 21.93
CA GLU A 185 -9.40 -7.19 23.03
C GLU A 185 -10.03 -8.16 24.03
N LYS A 186 -11.31 -8.01 24.34
CA LYS A 186 -12.06 -8.98 25.15
C LYS A 186 -12.08 -10.36 24.49
N ASP A 187 -12.37 -10.45 23.20
CA ASP A 187 -12.37 -11.70 22.44
C ASP A 187 -10.97 -12.35 22.38
N ILE A 188 -9.91 -11.55 22.36
CA ILE A 188 -8.52 -12.02 22.44
C ILE A 188 -8.25 -12.53 23.86
N ALA A 189 -8.58 -11.76 24.89
CA ALA A 189 -8.37 -12.14 26.28
C ALA A 189 -9.12 -13.43 26.66
N GLU A 190 -10.39 -13.56 26.30
CA GLU A 190 -11.19 -14.77 26.51
C GLU A 190 -10.59 -15.97 25.76
N ARG A 191 -10.08 -15.77 24.54
CA ARG A 191 -9.38 -16.82 23.78
C ARG A 191 -8.10 -17.23 24.50
N ARG A 192 -7.29 -16.28 24.97
CA ARG A 192 -6.06 -16.56 25.73
C ARG A 192 -6.38 -17.40 26.96
N GLN A 193 -7.43 -17.03 27.71
CA GLN A 193 -7.87 -17.78 28.89
C GLN A 193 -8.30 -19.21 28.55
N LYS A 194 -9.03 -19.43 27.45
CA LYS A 194 -9.43 -20.78 27.00
C LYS A 194 -8.26 -21.60 26.45
N ARG A 195 -7.36 -20.97 25.70
CA ARG A 195 -6.23 -21.62 25.02
C ARG A 195 -5.07 -21.92 25.96
N TYR A 196 -4.87 -21.13 27.00
CA TYR A 196 -3.80 -21.29 27.98
C TYR A 196 -3.75 -22.68 28.65
N PRO A 197 -4.85 -23.24 29.21
CA PRO A 197 -4.81 -24.59 29.77
C PRO A 197 -4.50 -25.66 28.71
N GLU A 198 -5.00 -25.50 27.48
CA GLU A 198 -4.70 -26.42 26.36
C GLU A 198 -3.20 -26.40 26.00
N LEU A 199 -2.57 -25.22 25.95
CA LEU A 199 -1.13 -25.10 25.72
C LEU A 199 -0.32 -25.71 26.87
N LYS A 200 -0.72 -25.49 28.12
CA LYS A 200 -0.06 -26.12 29.27
C LYS A 200 -0.16 -27.65 29.22
N ALA A 201 -1.33 -28.18 28.86
CA ALA A 201 -1.52 -29.62 28.66
C ALA A 201 -0.67 -30.13 27.48
N LEU A 202 -0.59 -29.39 26.38
CA LEU A 202 0.25 -29.73 25.24
C LEU A 202 1.72 -29.91 25.64
N TYR A 203 2.29 -28.96 26.39
CA TYR A 203 3.67 -29.06 26.89
C TYR A 203 3.89 -30.15 27.96
N ARG A 204 2.82 -30.82 28.41
CA ARG A 204 2.88 -32.00 29.31
C ARG A 204 2.65 -33.32 28.59
N THR A 205 2.41 -33.30 27.27
CA THR A 205 2.33 -34.51 26.47
C THR A 205 3.71 -35.16 26.31
N ALA A 206 3.73 -36.49 26.18
CA ALA A 206 4.98 -37.23 26.01
C ALA A 206 5.88 -36.71 24.87
N PRO A 207 5.34 -36.38 23.66
CA PRO A 207 6.16 -35.86 22.57
C PRO A 207 6.80 -34.50 22.88
N GLU A 208 6.07 -33.57 23.52
CA GLU A 208 6.60 -32.23 23.81
C GLU A 208 7.61 -32.25 24.95
N ILE A 209 7.40 -33.09 25.97
CA ILE A 209 8.39 -33.31 27.04
C ILE A 209 9.67 -33.90 26.45
N ALA A 210 9.56 -34.96 25.64
CA ALA A 210 10.70 -35.58 24.98
C ALA A 210 11.43 -34.58 24.06
N LYS A 211 10.67 -33.80 23.28
CA LYS A 211 11.20 -32.73 22.43
C LYS A 211 12.02 -31.71 23.24
N CYS A 212 11.49 -31.22 24.36
CA CYS A 212 12.21 -30.26 25.21
C CYS A 212 13.47 -30.87 25.84
N LEU A 213 13.38 -32.08 26.38
CA LEU A 213 14.52 -32.78 26.99
C LEU A 213 15.64 -33.02 25.98
N LEU A 214 15.29 -33.53 24.79
CA LEU A 214 16.25 -33.72 23.69
C LEU A 214 16.88 -32.38 23.27
N GLY A 215 16.07 -31.31 23.18
CA GLY A 215 16.57 -29.97 22.90
C GLY A 215 17.59 -29.50 23.94
N VAL A 216 17.35 -29.74 25.23
CA VAL A 216 18.31 -29.38 26.31
C VAL A 216 19.60 -30.18 26.16
N ALA A 217 19.51 -31.47 25.85
CA ALA A 217 20.68 -32.32 25.62
C ALA A 217 21.52 -31.85 24.41
N GLN A 218 20.86 -31.48 23.31
CA GLN A 218 21.52 -30.94 22.12
C GLN A 218 22.12 -29.55 22.36
N ALA A 219 21.50 -28.75 23.23
CA ALA A 219 21.95 -27.40 23.58
C ALA A 219 22.95 -27.35 24.75
N ARG A 220 23.43 -28.49 25.25
CA ARG A 220 24.22 -28.58 26.50
C ARG A 220 25.53 -27.80 26.49
N GLU A 221 26.12 -27.57 25.31
CA GLU A 221 27.38 -26.84 25.15
C GLU A 221 27.18 -25.32 25.03
N LEU A 222 25.93 -24.87 24.91
CA LEU A 222 25.58 -23.46 24.80
C LEU A 222 25.62 -22.80 26.19
N LYS A 223 26.39 -21.72 26.31
CA LYS A 223 26.67 -21.09 27.61
C LYS A 223 25.79 -19.88 27.88
N THR A 224 25.17 -19.31 26.85
CA THR A 224 24.37 -18.09 26.95
C THR A 224 22.93 -18.31 26.51
N ASP A 225 22.00 -17.52 27.07
CA ASP A 225 20.59 -17.54 26.65
C ASP A 225 20.41 -17.19 25.17
N LYS A 226 21.26 -16.29 24.64
CA LYS A 226 21.23 -15.89 23.24
C LYS A 226 21.61 -17.04 22.29
N GLU A 227 22.57 -17.86 22.67
CA GLU A 227 22.93 -19.07 21.92
C GLU A 227 21.78 -20.09 21.94
N LEU A 228 21.12 -20.26 23.09
CA LEU A 228 19.97 -21.14 23.24
C LEU A 228 18.78 -20.68 22.38
N GLU A 229 18.48 -19.38 22.36
CA GLU A 229 17.41 -18.81 21.53
C GLU A 229 17.67 -19.03 20.04
N LYS A 230 18.92 -18.83 19.59
CA LYS A 230 19.31 -19.09 18.20
C LYS A 230 19.16 -20.56 17.84
N PHE A 231 19.65 -21.46 18.70
CA PHE A 231 19.51 -22.89 18.52
C PHE A 231 18.03 -23.31 18.45
N ALA A 232 17.20 -22.79 19.35
CA ALA A 232 15.78 -23.06 19.38
C ALA A 232 15.10 -22.62 18.08
N GLN A 233 15.45 -21.46 17.54
CA GLN A 233 14.95 -20.97 16.25
C GLN A 233 15.38 -21.89 15.09
N GLU A 234 16.64 -22.33 15.04
CA GLU A 234 17.16 -23.17 13.95
C GLU A 234 16.60 -24.60 13.96
N LYS A 235 16.24 -25.11 15.15
CA LYS A 235 15.75 -26.48 15.36
C LYS A 235 14.25 -26.56 15.65
N ASP A 236 13.54 -25.45 15.50
CA ASP A 236 12.09 -25.34 15.71
C ASP A 236 11.62 -25.78 17.12
N TYR A 237 12.37 -25.35 18.15
CA TYR A 237 11.99 -25.45 19.56
C TYR A 237 11.35 -24.14 20.04
N ASN A 238 10.43 -24.25 21.01
CA ASN A 238 10.01 -23.08 21.79
C ASN A 238 11.15 -22.68 22.75
N ALA A 239 11.81 -21.54 22.48
CA ALA A 239 12.97 -21.08 23.24
C ALA A 239 12.68 -20.87 24.74
N TYR A 240 11.48 -20.38 25.07
CA TYR A 240 11.10 -20.13 26.46
C TYR A 240 10.93 -21.43 27.24
N MET A 241 10.26 -22.43 26.66
CA MET A 241 10.11 -23.75 27.26
C MET A 241 11.45 -24.48 27.38
N LEU A 242 12.29 -24.38 26.35
CA LEU A 242 13.61 -24.98 26.35
C LEU A 242 14.49 -24.42 27.49
N LYS A 243 14.47 -23.10 27.68
CA LYS A 243 15.15 -22.44 28.80
C LYS A 243 14.63 -22.93 30.15
N ARG A 244 13.31 -23.01 30.35
CA ARG A 244 12.72 -23.50 31.61
C ARG A 244 13.13 -24.94 31.92
N TRP A 245 13.18 -25.81 30.93
CA TRP A 245 13.66 -27.19 31.10
C TRP A 245 15.15 -27.25 31.44
N ARG A 246 15.99 -26.46 30.77
CA ARG A 246 17.44 -26.36 31.07
C ARG A 246 17.67 -25.89 32.51
N ASP A 247 17.02 -24.80 32.91
CA ASP A 247 17.20 -24.17 34.22
C ASP A 247 16.61 -25.04 35.35
N TYR A 248 15.58 -25.85 35.06
CA TYR A 248 15.07 -26.87 35.97
C TYR A 248 16.06 -28.02 36.15
N LEU A 249 16.51 -28.65 35.06
CA LEU A 249 17.45 -29.78 35.12
C LEU A 249 18.78 -29.41 35.79
N ALA A 250 19.26 -28.18 35.59
CA ALA A 250 20.47 -27.69 36.26
C ALA A 250 20.33 -27.65 37.80
N ARG A 251 19.11 -27.48 38.33
CA ARG A 251 18.82 -27.49 39.77
C ARG A 251 18.58 -28.89 40.33
N GLN A 252 18.46 -29.91 39.47
CA GLN A 252 18.07 -31.28 39.83
C GLN A 252 19.23 -32.28 39.72
N GLN A 253 20.48 -31.83 39.73
CA GLN A 253 21.68 -32.68 39.53
C GLN A 253 21.77 -33.85 40.54
N ASP A 254 21.29 -33.64 41.78
CA ASP A 254 21.30 -34.63 42.85
C ASP A 254 19.95 -35.36 43.03
N ASN A 255 19.01 -35.18 42.09
CA ASN A 255 17.70 -35.81 42.15
C ASN A 255 17.74 -37.21 41.49
N ASP A 256 17.38 -38.24 42.26
CA ASP A 256 17.31 -39.64 41.82
C ASP A 256 16.47 -39.87 40.55
N ILE A 257 15.44 -39.05 40.30
CA ILE A 257 14.63 -39.08 39.06
C ILE A 257 15.50 -38.77 37.85
N TRP A 258 16.43 -37.81 37.96
CA TRP A 258 17.22 -37.29 36.84
C TRP A 258 18.61 -37.89 36.73
N THR A 259 19.05 -38.67 37.72
CA THR A 259 20.34 -39.37 37.71
C THR A 259 20.56 -40.17 36.42
N MET A 260 19.58 -40.96 35.98
CA MET A 260 19.72 -41.76 34.74
C MET A 260 19.67 -40.91 33.48
N TRP A 261 18.91 -39.81 33.47
CA TRP A 261 18.97 -38.81 32.40
C TRP A 261 20.38 -38.24 32.25
N HIS A 262 20.99 -37.78 33.34
CA HIS A 262 22.34 -37.20 33.35
C HIS A 262 23.40 -38.21 32.88
N ARG A 263 23.25 -39.50 33.22
CA ARG A 263 24.07 -40.59 32.67
C ARG A 263 23.88 -40.75 31.16
N ALA A 264 22.64 -40.81 30.70
CA ALA A 264 22.29 -41.02 29.29
C ALA A 264 22.77 -39.86 28.39
N VAL A 265 22.85 -38.64 28.90
CA VAL A 265 23.39 -37.47 28.17
C VAL A 265 24.89 -37.21 28.42
N GLY A 266 25.58 -38.10 29.16
CA GLY A 266 27.03 -38.06 29.34
C GLY A 266 27.56 -37.00 30.31
N GLN A 267 26.73 -36.50 31.25
CA GLN A 267 27.11 -35.40 32.16
C GLN A 267 27.89 -35.84 33.41
N VAL A 268 27.79 -37.10 33.84
CA VAL A 268 28.50 -37.60 35.04
C VAL A 268 29.00 -39.04 34.80
N PRO A 269 30.32 -39.31 34.80
CA PRO A 269 30.88 -40.64 34.49
C PRO A 269 30.62 -41.73 35.55
N ASN A 270 30.43 -41.34 36.81
CA ASN A 270 30.40 -42.25 37.97
C ASN A 270 29.08 -42.20 38.73
N LEU A 271 27.98 -42.55 38.06
CA LEU A 271 26.69 -42.75 38.72
C LEU A 271 26.46 -44.25 38.98
N PRO A 272 25.97 -44.66 40.17
CA PRO A 272 25.70 -46.06 40.49
C PRO A 272 24.71 -46.68 39.50
N HIS A 273 24.91 -47.95 39.16
CA HIS A 273 24.17 -48.66 38.10
C HIS A 273 22.71 -49.00 38.45
N SER A 274 22.30 -48.87 39.71
CA SER A 274 20.91 -49.12 40.11
C SER A 274 20.29 -47.86 40.71
N ALA A 275 19.23 -47.37 40.04
CA ALA A 275 18.21 -46.54 40.67
C ALA A 275 17.10 -47.49 41.13
N ASP A 276 17.27 -48.13 42.28
CA ASP A 276 16.22 -48.93 42.89
C ASP A 276 15.11 -47.99 43.37
N GLY A 277 14.00 -47.93 42.63
CA GLY A 277 12.83 -47.18 43.07
C GLY A 277 11.86 -46.70 42.01
N LEU A 278 12.19 -46.67 40.71
CA LEU A 278 11.23 -46.24 39.69
C LEU A 278 11.38 -47.13 38.46
N GLY A 279 10.56 -48.19 38.34
CA GLY A 279 10.76 -49.28 37.36
C GLY A 279 10.97 -48.86 35.88
N VAL A 280 10.57 -47.65 35.48
CA VAL A 280 10.79 -47.09 34.13
C VAL A 280 12.13 -46.33 34.00
N VAL A 281 12.66 -45.78 35.11
CA VAL A 281 14.01 -45.17 35.16
C VAL A 281 15.09 -46.24 34.96
N GLY A 282 14.80 -47.49 35.34
CA GLY A 282 15.64 -48.66 35.02
C GLY A 282 15.77 -48.95 33.53
N GLN A 283 14.78 -48.59 32.70
CA GLN A 283 14.88 -48.73 31.24
C GLN A 283 15.90 -47.76 30.64
N VAL A 284 16.00 -46.55 31.20
CA VAL A 284 17.04 -45.57 30.83
C VAL A 284 18.42 -46.04 31.31
N GLY A 285 18.49 -46.66 32.50
CA GLY A 285 19.73 -47.25 33.03
C GLY A 285 20.34 -48.35 32.16
N ASN A 286 19.53 -49.00 31.32
CA ASN A 286 19.95 -50.03 30.36
C ASN A 286 20.39 -49.45 29.00
N LEU A 287 20.24 -48.14 28.77
CA LEU A 287 20.66 -47.51 27.54
C LEU A 287 22.20 -47.31 27.52
N PRO A 288 22.84 -47.40 26.35
CA PRO A 288 24.23 -46.99 26.19
C PRO A 288 24.48 -45.55 26.63
N HIS A 289 25.73 -45.23 26.99
CA HIS A 289 26.14 -43.84 27.18
C HIS A 289 25.90 -43.03 25.90
N ASN A 290 25.41 -41.79 26.06
CA ASN A 290 25.04 -40.87 24.97
C ASN A 290 23.75 -41.22 24.18
N SER A 291 22.83 -42.01 24.75
CA SER A 291 21.48 -42.28 24.18
C SER A 291 20.42 -41.21 24.55
N ALA A 292 20.72 -39.93 24.32
CA ALA A 292 19.87 -38.80 24.75
C ALA A 292 18.44 -38.83 24.18
N SER A 293 18.27 -39.28 22.92
CA SER A 293 16.94 -39.34 22.26
C SER A 293 16.04 -40.41 22.88
N GLU A 294 16.56 -41.62 23.06
CA GLU A 294 15.82 -42.74 23.64
C GLU A 294 15.46 -42.46 25.10
N ALA A 295 16.40 -41.86 25.85
CA ALA A 295 16.13 -41.41 27.21
C ALA A 295 15.02 -40.35 27.25
N ALA A 296 15.04 -39.35 26.35
CA ALA A 296 14.04 -38.30 26.30
C ALA A 296 12.63 -38.87 26.02
N ASP A 297 12.51 -39.85 25.14
CA ASP A 297 11.25 -40.53 24.84
C ASP A 297 10.72 -41.34 26.04
N ILE A 298 11.60 -42.03 26.77
CA ILE A 298 11.21 -42.78 27.98
C ILE A 298 10.74 -41.82 29.07
N TYR A 299 11.49 -40.76 29.36
CA TYR A 299 11.08 -39.74 30.34
C TYR A 299 9.79 -39.03 29.90
N GLY A 300 9.64 -38.72 28.61
CA GLY A 300 8.42 -38.13 28.06
C GLY A 300 7.20 -39.00 28.34
N LYS A 301 7.27 -40.30 28.02
CA LYS A 301 6.18 -41.26 28.30
C LYS A 301 5.93 -41.43 29.80
N LEU A 302 7.00 -41.52 30.60
CA LEU A 302 6.91 -41.71 32.04
C LEU A 302 6.21 -40.53 32.71
N LEU A 303 6.69 -39.31 32.46
CA LEU A 303 6.14 -38.10 33.06
C LEU A 303 4.71 -37.83 32.61
N ALA A 304 4.40 -38.02 31.31
CA ALA A 304 3.05 -37.87 30.80
C ALA A 304 2.06 -38.90 31.38
N ALA A 305 2.49 -40.14 31.63
CA ALA A 305 1.65 -41.16 32.28
C ALA A 305 1.29 -40.79 33.75
N HIS A 306 2.08 -39.92 34.37
CA HIS A 306 1.88 -39.43 35.73
C HIS A 306 1.34 -37.99 35.78
N ASP A 307 0.91 -37.42 34.65
CA ASP A 307 0.26 -36.10 34.60
C ASP A 307 -1.19 -36.20 35.09
N LYS A 308 -1.40 -36.03 36.40
CA LYS A 308 -2.73 -35.95 37.02
C LYS A 308 -2.91 -34.67 37.83
N PRO A 309 -4.11 -34.08 37.85
CA PRO A 309 -4.39 -32.91 38.68
C PRO A 309 -4.32 -33.23 40.17
N GLU A 310 -4.81 -34.39 40.59
CA GLU A 310 -4.79 -34.86 41.98
C GLU A 310 -3.46 -35.53 42.35
N PRO A 311 -3.03 -35.44 43.62
CA PRO A 311 -1.84 -36.12 44.09
C PRO A 311 -2.01 -37.64 44.12
N PHE A 312 -0.92 -38.38 43.89
CA PHE A 312 -0.92 -39.83 44.05
C PHE A 312 -0.72 -40.21 45.53
N ALA A 313 -1.39 -41.29 45.97
CA ALA A 313 -1.13 -41.90 47.28
C ALA A 313 0.24 -42.59 47.34
N ASP A 314 0.72 -43.08 46.18
CA ASP A 314 2.06 -43.63 46.04
C ASP A 314 3.09 -42.50 45.99
N ALA A 315 4.07 -42.53 46.91
CA ALA A 315 5.05 -41.48 47.06
C ALA A 315 5.94 -41.31 45.83
N GLN A 316 6.20 -42.38 45.08
CA GLN A 316 7.04 -42.35 43.88
C GLN A 316 6.30 -41.75 42.68
N ALA A 317 5.05 -42.16 42.47
CA ALA A 317 4.14 -41.58 41.49
C ALA A 317 3.89 -40.10 41.77
N GLU A 318 3.79 -39.69 43.05
CA GLU A 318 3.64 -38.27 43.40
C GLU A 318 4.91 -37.47 43.07
N ARG A 319 6.10 -38.03 43.31
CA ARG A 319 7.35 -37.37 42.93
C ARG A 319 7.47 -37.18 41.41
N LEU A 320 7.03 -38.15 40.60
CA LEU A 320 6.96 -38.02 39.15
C LEU A 320 5.93 -36.96 38.70
N ARG A 321 4.76 -36.91 39.35
CA ARG A 321 3.75 -35.88 39.08
C ARG A 321 4.29 -34.47 39.36
N GLN A 322 5.02 -34.30 40.46
CA GLN A 322 5.55 -33.00 40.87
C GLN A 322 6.53 -32.39 39.87
N VAL A 323 7.22 -33.19 39.04
CA VAL A 323 8.05 -32.70 37.93
C VAL A 323 7.27 -31.81 36.94
N LEU A 324 5.96 -32.03 36.80
CA LEU A 324 5.08 -31.26 35.90
C LEU A 324 4.14 -30.29 36.63
N HIS A 325 4.02 -30.39 37.96
CA HIS A 325 3.01 -29.66 38.74
C HIS A 325 3.56 -28.79 39.87
N SER A 326 4.82 -28.93 40.26
CA SER A 326 5.42 -28.06 41.27
C SER A 326 5.42 -26.60 40.80
N SER A 327 5.49 -25.65 41.75
CA SER A 327 5.53 -24.22 41.43
C SER A 327 6.75 -23.84 40.59
N ASP A 328 7.84 -24.59 40.70
CA ASP A 328 9.09 -24.40 39.98
C ASP A 328 9.27 -25.33 38.76
N ALA A 329 8.24 -26.13 38.43
CA ALA A 329 8.25 -27.04 37.30
C ALA A 329 8.43 -26.29 35.97
N PRO A 330 9.07 -26.92 34.96
CA PRO A 330 9.22 -26.34 33.62
C PRO A 330 7.88 -25.99 32.98
N THR A 331 6.85 -26.82 33.21
CA THR A 331 5.51 -26.68 32.62
C THR A 331 4.56 -25.83 33.47
N SER A 332 4.99 -25.36 34.65
CA SER A 332 4.28 -24.38 35.49
C SER A 332 4.52 -22.95 34.99
N VAL A 333 4.16 -22.70 33.74
CA VAL A 333 4.24 -21.39 33.09
C VAL A 333 3.14 -20.48 33.65
N PRO A 334 3.44 -19.24 34.10
CA PRO A 334 2.43 -18.26 34.50
C PRO A 334 1.62 -17.71 33.31
N PHE A 335 0.37 -17.27 33.55
CA PHE A 335 -0.48 -16.72 32.48
C PHE A 335 0.11 -15.47 31.82
N VAL A 336 0.84 -14.64 32.57
CA VAL A 336 1.54 -13.46 32.05
C VAL A 336 2.56 -13.81 30.96
N ASP A 337 3.04 -15.07 30.92
CA ASP A 337 3.96 -15.58 29.92
C ASP A 337 3.27 -16.35 28.77
N TYR A 338 1.94 -16.23 28.63
CA TYR A 338 1.18 -16.88 27.55
C TYR A 338 1.79 -16.65 26.16
N GLU A 339 2.19 -15.40 25.87
CA GLU A 339 2.78 -15.02 24.58
C GLU A 339 4.15 -15.67 24.32
N LYS A 340 4.80 -16.22 25.35
CA LYS A 340 6.09 -16.92 25.18
C LYS A 340 5.91 -18.40 24.83
N ILE A 341 4.71 -18.96 25.02
CA ILE A 341 4.42 -20.38 24.82
C ILE A 341 3.43 -20.67 23.69
N HIS A 342 2.80 -19.65 23.11
CA HIS A 342 1.83 -19.81 22.04
C HIS A 342 2.48 -20.23 20.70
N HIS A 343 1.71 -20.86 19.81
CA HIS A 343 2.18 -21.25 18.48
C HIS A 343 1.83 -20.19 17.42
N SER A 344 2.40 -20.33 16.22
CA SER A 344 2.14 -19.45 15.08
C SER A 344 0.66 -19.35 14.68
N VAL A 345 -0.11 -20.42 14.90
CA VAL A 345 -1.57 -20.45 14.68
C VAL A 345 -2.30 -19.53 15.66
N ASP A 346 -1.90 -19.53 16.93
CA ASP A 346 -2.49 -18.67 17.97
C ASP A 346 -2.20 -17.20 17.67
N GLN A 347 -0.96 -16.87 17.31
CA GLN A 347 -0.57 -15.55 16.84
C GLN A 347 -1.34 -15.11 15.59
N GLY A 348 -1.53 -16.02 14.63
CA GLY A 348 -2.27 -15.78 13.40
C GLY A 348 -3.73 -15.41 13.66
N GLU A 349 -4.38 -16.11 14.57
CA GLU A 349 -5.77 -15.86 14.99
C GLU A 349 -5.94 -14.52 15.70
N GLU A 350 -5.08 -14.19 16.65
CA GLU A 350 -5.10 -12.89 17.34
C GLU A 350 -4.84 -11.73 16.36
N ARG A 351 -3.85 -11.89 15.47
CA ARG A 351 -3.57 -10.94 14.40
C ARG A 351 -4.75 -10.77 13.45
N ASN A 352 -5.44 -11.85 13.08
CA ASN A 352 -6.64 -11.79 12.24
C ASN A 352 -7.78 -11.03 12.92
N LYS A 353 -7.93 -11.13 14.24
CA LYS A 353 -8.90 -10.34 15.01
C LYS A 353 -8.52 -8.86 15.04
N ARG A 354 -7.26 -8.54 15.34
CA ARG A 354 -6.76 -7.15 15.32
C ARG A 354 -6.94 -6.49 13.95
N ARG A 355 -6.72 -7.23 12.86
CA ARG A 355 -6.95 -6.75 11.48
C ARG A 355 -8.40 -6.32 11.21
N LYS A 356 -9.39 -6.85 11.94
CA LYS A 356 -10.78 -6.39 11.80
C LYS A 356 -10.93 -4.93 12.25
N LEU A 357 -10.16 -4.50 13.25
CA LEU A 357 -10.13 -3.12 13.72
C LEU A 357 -9.60 -2.18 12.63
N ASP A 358 -8.52 -2.57 11.95
CA ASP A 358 -7.95 -1.81 10.84
C ASP A 358 -8.96 -1.58 9.72
N ASN A 359 -9.76 -2.60 9.39
CA ASN A 359 -10.82 -2.50 8.38
C ASN A 359 -11.95 -1.55 8.81
N VAL A 360 -12.35 -1.59 10.08
CA VAL A 360 -13.37 -0.67 10.64
C VAL A 360 -12.87 0.77 10.56
N PHE A 361 -11.63 0.98 10.99
CA PHE A 361 -10.98 2.28 10.97
C PHE A 361 -10.87 2.84 9.55
N LEU A 362 -10.45 2.02 8.59
CA LEU A 362 -10.37 2.39 7.18
C LEU A 362 -11.75 2.70 6.57
N ARG A 363 -12.77 1.86 6.85
CA ARG A 363 -14.14 2.09 6.38
C ARG A 363 -14.69 3.43 6.86
N GLN A 364 -14.49 3.73 8.14
CA GLN A 364 -15.00 4.96 8.73
C GLN A 364 -14.19 6.19 8.28
N ALA A 365 -12.86 6.08 8.11
CA ALA A 365 -12.04 7.13 7.53
C ALA A 365 -12.57 7.57 6.15
N TYR A 366 -12.89 6.61 5.29
CA TYR A 366 -13.44 6.86 3.96
C TYR A 366 -14.96 7.13 3.95
N ALA A 367 -15.63 7.01 5.10
CA ALA A 367 -17.04 7.40 5.29
C ALA A 367 -17.20 8.83 5.85
N GLY A 368 -16.11 9.61 5.88
CA GLY A 368 -16.12 11.01 6.32
C GLY A 368 -15.81 11.21 7.80
N ALA A 369 -15.10 10.27 8.45
CA ALA A 369 -14.60 10.51 9.80
C ALA A 369 -13.66 11.73 9.83
N PRO A 370 -13.58 12.43 10.98
CA PRO A 370 -12.69 13.59 11.11
C PRO A 370 -11.23 13.25 10.74
N PRO A 371 -10.53 14.15 10.03
CA PRO A 371 -9.18 13.89 9.55
C PRO A 371 -8.19 13.75 10.72
N ARG A 372 -7.33 12.73 10.63
CA ARG A 372 -6.29 12.41 11.61
C ARG A 372 -4.91 12.44 10.96
N ALA A 373 -3.87 12.64 11.76
CA ALA A 373 -2.50 12.54 11.27
C ALA A 373 -2.10 11.07 11.13
N GLN A 374 -1.75 10.63 9.91
CA GLN A 374 -1.00 9.37 9.75
C GLN A 374 0.44 9.64 10.18
N CYS A 375 0.75 9.43 11.47
CA CYS A 375 1.98 9.92 12.08
C CYS A 375 2.72 8.85 12.90
N ILE A 376 3.84 9.26 13.50
CA ILE A 376 4.65 8.50 14.45
C ILE A 376 4.76 9.26 15.77
N GLU A 377 5.09 8.54 16.84
CA GLU A 377 5.50 9.09 18.13
C GLU A 377 6.79 8.40 18.62
N ASP A 378 7.47 9.02 19.58
CA ASP A 378 8.65 8.40 20.19
C ASP A 378 8.24 7.22 21.06
N ASN A 379 9.07 6.17 21.04
CA ASN A 379 8.90 5.05 21.94
C ASN A 379 9.15 5.52 23.39
N PRO A 380 8.18 5.37 24.32
CA PRO A 380 8.35 5.78 25.72
C PRO A 380 9.47 5.03 26.45
N LYS A 381 9.90 3.88 25.93
CA LYS A 381 11.03 3.10 26.44
C LYS A 381 12.04 2.89 25.30
N PRO A 382 12.89 3.88 24.99
CA PRO A 382 13.82 3.77 23.88
C PRO A 382 14.85 2.68 24.13
N GLU A 383 15.15 1.91 23.09
CA GLU A 383 16.20 0.89 23.07
C GLU A 383 17.55 1.53 22.71
N PRO A 384 18.66 1.05 23.31
CA PRO A 384 19.99 1.54 22.97
C PRO A 384 20.38 1.18 21.53
N GLY A 385 21.10 2.11 20.88
CA GLY A 385 21.65 1.94 19.54
C GLY A 385 22.93 1.13 19.50
N PHE A 386 23.11 0.33 18.45
CA PHE A 386 24.33 -0.42 18.19
C PHE A 386 24.66 -0.43 16.69
N VAL A 387 25.94 -0.47 16.36
CA VAL A 387 26.40 -0.82 15.01
C VAL A 387 26.07 -2.28 14.74
N PHE A 388 25.41 -2.59 13.63
CA PHE A 388 25.28 -4.00 13.21
C PHE A 388 26.45 -4.39 12.33
N VAL A 389 27.18 -5.43 12.75
CA VAL A 389 28.37 -5.89 12.02
C VAL A 389 27.92 -6.44 10.68
N ARG A 390 28.40 -5.81 9.59
CA ARG A 390 27.99 -6.11 8.21
C ARG A 390 26.47 -5.99 7.97
N GLY A 391 25.79 -5.10 8.70
CA GLY A 391 24.35 -4.86 8.53
C GLY A 391 23.43 -5.90 9.17
N ASN A 392 23.98 -6.92 9.85
CA ASN A 392 23.20 -8.02 10.41
C ASN A 392 22.67 -7.69 11.81
N ALA A 393 21.36 -7.42 11.95
CA ALA A 393 20.71 -7.06 13.21
C ALA A 393 20.88 -8.08 14.36
N LYS A 394 21.16 -9.35 14.05
CA LYS A 394 21.46 -10.37 15.08
C LYS A 394 22.87 -10.24 15.66
N ASN A 395 23.77 -9.53 14.97
CA ASN A 395 25.17 -9.33 15.33
C ASN A 395 25.46 -7.85 15.67
N LYS A 396 25.18 -7.48 16.92
CA LYS A 396 25.41 -6.14 17.47
C LYS A 396 26.89 -5.97 17.84
N GLY A 397 27.51 -4.92 17.34
CA GLY A 397 28.85 -4.46 17.67
C GLY A 397 28.83 -3.31 18.67
N GLU A 398 29.63 -2.28 18.41
CA GLU A 398 29.79 -1.12 19.29
C GLU A 398 28.48 -0.36 19.53
N LYS A 399 28.32 0.16 20.74
CA LYS A 399 27.18 1.02 21.10
C LYS A 399 27.34 2.38 20.40
N VAL A 400 26.23 2.92 19.91
CA VAL A 400 26.18 4.27 19.33
C VAL A 400 25.13 5.11 20.03
N GLU A 401 25.43 6.40 20.16
CA GLU A 401 24.45 7.39 20.60
C GLU A 401 23.80 8.06 19.37
N PRO A 402 22.55 8.54 19.47
CA PRO A 402 21.94 9.39 18.44
C PRO A 402 22.68 10.72 18.32
N GLN A 403 23.14 11.08 17.12
CA GLN A 403 23.88 12.32 16.83
C GLN A 403 23.89 12.60 15.32
N PHE A 404 24.13 13.86 14.93
CA PHE A 404 24.15 14.29 13.53
C PHE A 404 25.34 13.75 12.72
N LEU A 405 25.41 13.89 11.40
CA LEU A 405 26.53 13.36 10.60
C LEU A 405 27.84 14.12 10.88
N GLN A 406 28.94 13.40 11.13
CA GLN A 406 30.23 14.01 11.48
C GLN A 406 30.77 14.91 10.35
N ILE A 407 30.57 14.52 9.10
CA ILE A 407 31.03 15.28 7.93
C ILE A 407 30.38 16.68 7.82
N LEU A 408 29.23 16.90 8.47
CA LEU A 408 28.49 18.16 8.44
C LEU A 408 28.60 18.95 9.77
N CYS A 409 29.47 18.53 10.69
CA CYS A 409 29.71 19.23 11.94
C CYS A 409 31.01 20.06 11.86
N GLU A 410 30.93 21.37 12.12
CA GLU A 410 32.12 22.23 12.26
C GLU A 410 32.80 22.06 13.63
N ASP A 411 32.01 21.82 14.68
CA ASP A 411 32.46 21.60 16.06
C ASP A 411 32.54 20.10 16.41
N THR A 412 33.11 19.79 17.59
CA THR A 412 33.04 18.44 18.17
C THR A 412 31.58 17.97 18.26
N ARG A 413 31.25 16.96 17.45
CA ARG A 413 29.94 16.30 17.40
C ARG A 413 29.47 15.88 18.79
N LYS A 414 28.23 16.22 19.14
CA LYS A 414 27.60 15.87 20.43
C LYS A 414 26.40 14.95 20.23
N PRO A 415 26.17 13.99 21.15
CA PRO A 415 24.91 13.26 21.24
C PRO A 415 23.70 14.17 21.40
N PHE A 416 22.61 13.83 20.73
CA PHE A 416 21.33 14.51 20.90
C PHE A 416 20.74 14.27 22.28
N ALA A 417 20.00 15.25 22.80
CA ALA A 417 19.36 15.13 24.10
C ALA A 417 18.24 14.06 24.06
N LYS A 418 18.16 13.27 25.14
CA LYS A 418 17.14 12.22 25.29
C LYS A 418 15.73 12.79 25.19
N GLY A 419 14.90 12.20 24.32
CA GLY A 419 13.53 12.64 24.05
C GLY A 419 13.42 13.84 23.11
N ARG A 420 14.54 14.33 22.56
CA ARG A 420 14.60 15.43 21.58
C ARG A 420 15.33 15.04 20.30
N GLU A 421 15.65 13.77 20.11
CA GLU A 421 16.53 13.28 19.04
C GLU A 421 15.99 13.63 17.65
N ARG A 422 14.67 13.46 17.40
CA ARG A 422 14.06 13.86 16.13
C ARG A 422 14.07 15.38 15.92
N LEU A 423 13.81 16.14 16.98
CA LEU A 423 13.80 17.60 16.92
C LEU A 423 15.21 18.15 16.65
N GLU A 424 16.22 17.66 17.36
CA GLU A 424 17.61 18.09 17.19
C GLU A 424 18.20 17.61 15.86
N LEU A 425 17.79 16.44 15.35
CA LEU A 425 18.08 16.04 13.97
C LEU A 425 17.50 17.06 12.97
N ALA A 426 16.23 17.43 13.14
CA ALA A 426 15.58 18.38 12.25
C ALA A 426 16.23 19.77 12.29
N GLN A 427 16.60 20.24 13.49
CA GLN A 427 17.34 21.48 13.68
C GLN A 427 18.74 21.42 13.07
N SER A 428 19.44 20.29 13.16
CA SER A 428 20.77 20.11 12.54
C SER A 428 20.70 20.09 11.01
N ILE A 429 19.64 19.51 10.44
CA ILE A 429 19.40 19.56 8.99
C ILE A 429 19.09 20.99 8.54
N THR A 430 18.35 21.76 9.34
CA THR A 430 17.85 23.08 8.94
C THR A 430 18.69 24.25 9.44
N ASP A 431 19.79 23.98 10.15
CA ASP A 431 20.75 25.00 10.57
C ASP A 431 21.29 25.74 9.34
N ALA A 432 21.31 27.07 9.39
CA ALA A 432 21.79 27.91 8.28
C ALA A 432 23.28 27.67 7.94
N ARG A 433 24.06 27.08 8.87
CA ARG A 433 25.45 26.67 8.65
C ARG A 433 25.55 25.32 7.93
N ASN A 434 24.48 24.54 7.87
CA ASN A 434 24.47 23.29 7.11
C ASN A 434 24.62 23.61 5.61
N PRO A 435 25.70 23.16 4.95
CA PRO A 435 25.95 23.56 3.57
C PRO A 435 25.03 22.88 2.55
N LEU A 436 24.35 21.79 2.90
CA LEU A 436 23.67 20.95 1.91
C LEU A 436 22.20 21.30 1.74
N THR A 437 21.47 21.54 2.82
CA THR A 437 20.00 21.61 2.80
C THR A 437 19.44 22.61 1.80
N ALA A 438 19.94 23.85 1.80
CA ALA A 438 19.52 24.86 0.84
C ALA A 438 19.93 24.50 -0.60
N ARG A 439 21.18 24.04 -0.80
CA ARG A 439 21.72 23.67 -2.12
C ARG A 439 20.95 22.51 -2.76
N VAL A 440 20.61 21.48 -1.97
CA VAL A 440 19.84 20.33 -2.43
C VAL A 440 18.45 20.77 -2.89
N MET A 441 17.74 21.59 -2.10
CA MET A 441 16.40 22.04 -2.48
C MET A 441 16.43 22.93 -3.72
N ILE A 442 17.41 23.84 -3.83
CA ILE A 442 17.57 24.68 -5.02
C ILE A 442 17.85 23.83 -6.26
N ASN A 443 18.73 22.86 -6.13
CA ASN A 443 19.05 21.97 -7.24
C ASN A 443 17.83 21.19 -7.72
N ARG A 444 16.96 20.76 -6.79
CA ARG A 444 15.68 20.11 -7.13
C ARG A 444 14.73 21.06 -7.84
N VAL A 445 14.49 22.25 -7.30
CA VAL A 445 13.60 23.25 -7.92
C VAL A 445 14.11 23.64 -9.30
N TRP A 446 15.44 23.79 -9.45
CA TRP A 446 16.08 24.04 -10.74
C TRP A 446 15.82 22.89 -11.72
N ALA A 447 16.07 21.65 -11.32
CA ALA A 447 15.83 20.47 -12.15
C ALA A 447 14.35 20.35 -12.57
N TRP A 448 13.40 20.68 -11.69
CA TRP A 448 11.98 20.65 -12.02
C TRP A 448 11.55 21.72 -13.02
N HIS A 449 12.30 22.82 -13.14
CA HIS A 449 12.08 23.85 -14.15
C HIS A 449 12.83 23.57 -15.47
N PHE A 450 14.09 23.17 -15.40
CA PHE A 450 14.99 23.03 -16.56
C PHE A 450 15.17 21.58 -17.06
N GLY A 451 14.61 20.60 -16.35
CA GLY A 451 14.76 19.17 -16.64
C GLY A 451 16.04 18.53 -16.10
N THR A 452 17.07 19.33 -15.78
CA THR A 452 18.33 18.88 -15.18
C THR A 452 18.79 19.88 -14.14
N GLY A 453 19.31 19.39 -13.01
CA GLY A 453 19.82 20.23 -11.93
C GLY A 453 21.13 20.93 -12.29
N ILE A 454 21.50 21.95 -11.51
CA ILE A 454 22.85 22.52 -11.55
C ILE A 454 23.88 21.42 -11.24
N VAL A 455 23.57 20.57 -10.27
CA VAL A 455 24.17 19.26 -10.01
C VAL A 455 23.26 18.21 -10.64
N ALA A 456 23.76 17.47 -11.63
CA ALA A 456 22.96 16.51 -12.40
C ALA A 456 22.56 15.25 -11.59
N THR A 457 23.10 15.07 -10.37
CA THR A 457 22.73 14.03 -9.40
C THR A 457 21.95 14.61 -8.20
N PRO A 458 20.61 14.75 -8.25
CA PRO A 458 19.86 15.55 -7.26
C PRO A 458 19.88 15.04 -5.81
N SER A 459 20.26 13.78 -5.58
CA SER A 459 20.35 13.15 -4.25
C SER A 459 21.75 12.65 -3.90
N ASP A 460 22.77 13.06 -4.67
CA ASP A 460 24.17 12.73 -4.40
C ASP A 460 25.02 13.99 -4.66
N PHE A 461 25.35 14.68 -3.57
CA PHE A 461 26.29 15.79 -3.47
C PHE A 461 27.63 15.31 -2.88
N GLY A 462 27.80 13.99 -2.71
CA GLY A 462 29.05 13.40 -2.27
C GLY A 462 30.11 13.43 -3.36
N THR A 463 31.24 12.82 -3.07
CA THR A 463 32.41 12.69 -3.96
C THR A 463 32.14 11.91 -5.26
N ARG A 464 31.01 11.22 -5.34
CA ARG A 464 30.55 10.51 -6.55
C ARG A 464 29.44 11.24 -7.32
N GLY A 465 28.87 12.28 -6.73
CA GLY A 465 27.97 13.17 -7.43
C GLY A 465 28.69 13.99 -8.50
N ASP A 466 27.91 14.53 -9.43
CA ASP A 466 28.45 15.42 -10.43
C ASP A 466 28.86 16.77 -9.80
N ALA A 467 29.93 17.37 -10.31
CA ALA A 467 30.26 18.73 -9.94
C ALA A 467 29.15 19.69 -10.43
N PRO A 468 28.81 20.74 -9.67
CA PRO A 468 27.84 21.73 -10.12
C PRO A 468 28.35 22.40 -11.40
N SER A 469 27.50 22.46 -12.43
CA SER A 469 27.78 23.20 -13.67
C SER A 469 28.01 24.69 -13.42
N HIS A 470 27.31 25.26 -12.43
CA HIS A 470 27.37 26.66 -12.04
C HIS A 470 27.48 26.80 -10.51
N PRO A 471 28.66 26.56 -9.92
CA PRO A 471 28.85 26.55 -8.45
C PRO A 471 28.48 27.88 -7.80
N GLU A 472 28.90 28.99 -8.40
CA GLU A 472 28.65 30.34 -7.87
C GLU A 472 27.15 30.69 -7.87
N LEU A 473 26.41 30.23 -8.89
CA LEU A 473 24.97 30.41 -8.98
C LEU A 473 24.24 29.59 -7.91
N LEU A 474 24.65 28.34 -7.70
CA LEU A 474 24.10 27.48 -6.66
C LEU A 474 24.29 28.11 -5.28
N ASP A 475 25.49 28.62 -5.00
CA ASP A 475 25.81 29.30 -3.74
C ASP A 475 25.06 30.62 -3.56
N TYR A 476 24.92 31.40 -4.63
CA TYR A 476 24.13 32.64 -4.64
C TYR A 476 22.67 32.37 -4.30
N LEU A 477 22.04 31.38 -4.96
CA LEU A 477 20.66 31.01 -4.68
C LEU A 477 20.52 30.42 -3.28
N ALA A 478 21.49 29.62 -2.80
CA ALA A 478 21.44 28.98 -1.47
C ALA A 478 21.46 30.01 -0.36
N ARG A 479 22.38 30.98 -0.45
CA ARG A 479 22.41 32.11 0.47
C ARG A 479 21.13 32.93 0.38
N GLY A 480 20.68 33.26 -0.84
CA GLY A 480 19.48 34.05 -1.05
C GLY A 480 18.21 33.38 -0.51
N LEU A 481 18.08 32.05 -0.59
CA LEU A 481 16.96 31.31 -0.02
C LEU A 481 16.91 31.51 1.49
N ILE A 482 18.04 31.38 2.17
CA ILE A 482 18.15 31.57 3.62
C ILE A 482 17.84 33.03 3.99
N GLU A 483 18.45 33.99 3.29
CA GLU A 483 18.26 35.43 3.53
C GLU A 483 16.82 35.91 3.29
N ASN A 484 16.08 35.25 2.40
CA ASN A 484 14.68 35.54 2.10
C ASN A 484 13.72 34.59 2.85
N GLY A 485 14.12 34.14 4.04
CA GLY A 485 13.25 33.42 4.96
C GLY A 485 12.82 32.03 4.47
N TRP A 486 13.68 31.38 3.69
CA TRP A 486 13.44 30.05 3.13
C TRP A 486 12.18 29.93 2.24
N SER A 487 11.76 31.05 1.63
CA SER A 487 10.59 31.11 0.73
C SER A 487 10.86 30.38 -0.60
N LEU A 488 10.06 29.36 -0.90
CA LEU A 488 10.11 28.68 -2.19
C LEU A 488 9.47 29.51 -3.29
N LYS A 489 8.43 30.29 -2.99
CA LYS A 489 7.83 31.21 -3.99
C LYS A 489 8.83 32.28 -4.43
N TRP A 490 9.65 32.81 -3.51
CA TRP A 490 10.77 33.68 -3.86
C TRP A 490 11.71 32.99 -4.84
N LEU A 491 12.13 31.75 -4.56
CA LEU A 491 13.04 31.00 -5.42
C LEU A 491 12.46 30.77 -6.82
N HIS A 492 11.21 30.32 -6.93
CA HIS A 492 10.55 30.16 -8.22
C HIS A 492 10.47 31.48 -8.98
N ARG A 493 10.16 32.59 -8.29
CA ARG A 493 10.12 33.91 -8.91
C ARG A 493 11.48 34.34 -9.45
N GLN A 494 12.57 34.11 -8.72
CA GLN A 494 13.93 34.41 -9.19
C GLN A 494 14.28 33.61 -10.45
N ILE A 495 13.96 32.31 -10.45
CA ILE A 495 14.23 31.43 -11.59
C ILE A 495 13.43 31.85 -12.82
N VAL A 496 12.11 31.99 -12.68
CA VAL A 496 11.21 32.24 -13.82
C VAL A 496 11.44 33.65 -14.42
N LEU A 497 11.80 34.64 -13.61
CA LEU A 497 12.15 35.98 -14.09
C LEU A 497 13.56 36.08 -14.69
N SER A 498 14.38 35.03 -14.59
CA SER A 498 15.71 35.03 -15.18
C SER A 498 15.65 35.01 -16.71
N ARG A 499 16.71 35.55 -17.35
CA ARG A 499 16.89 35.41 -18.79
C ARG A 499 17.03 33.95 -19.23
N ALA A 500 17.65 33.11 -18.40
CA ALA A 500 17.85 31.69 -18.70
C ALA A 500 16.51 30.95 -18.87
N TYR A 501 15.54 31.21 -18.00
CA TYR A 501 14.20 30.60 -18.11
C TYR A 501 13.41 31.14 -19.30
N GLN A 502 13.59 32.41 -19.65
CA GLN A 502 12.88 33.07 -20.76
C GLN A 502 13.56 32.90 -22.13
N GLN A 503 14.61 32.06 -22.22
CA GLN A 503 15.22 31.74 -23.52
C GLN A 503 14.21 31.06 -24.44
N SER A 504 14.35 31.26 -25.75
CA SER A 504 13.60 30.49 -26.74
C SER A 504 14.10 29.04 -26.78
N SER A 505 13.24 28.08 -27.13
CA SER A 505 13.64 26.73 -27.56
C SER A 505 14.11 26.64 -29.02
N ALA A 506 14.33 27.77 -29.69
CA ALA A 506 14.87 27.81 -31.04
C ALA A 506 16.33 27.34 -31.08
N ASP A 507 16.65 26.59 -32.12
CA ASP A 507 18.01 26.08 -32.32
C ASP A 507 19.00 27.17 -32.76
N ASN A 508 20.26 27.01 -32.36
CA ASN A 508 21.41 27.78 -32.82
C ASN A 508 22.58 26.83 -33.09
N ALA A 509 22.91 26.63 -34.36
CA ALA A 509 23.94 25.67 -34.78
C ALA A 509 25.33 25.95 -34.15
N THR A 510 25.71 27.22 -34.01
CA THR A 510 26.99 27.61 -33.41
C THR A 510 27.02 27.29 -31.91
N ALA A 511 25.94 27.60 -31.20
CA ALA A 511 25.84 27.33 -29.77
C ALA A 511 25.77 25.83 -29.48
N ARG A 512 25.00 25.06 -30.27
CA ARG A 512 24.95 23.60 -30.18
C ARG A 512 26.32 22.95 -30.40
N ALA A 513 27.11 23.46 -31.34
CA ALA A 513 28.45 22.92 -31.57
C ALA A 513 29.40 23.14 -30.39
N ALA A 514 29.25 24.26 -29.67
CA ALA A 514 30.07 24.59 -28.50
C ALA A 514 29.58 23.91 -27.22
N ASP A 515 28.27 23.75 -27.06
CA ASP A 515 27.61 23.16 -25.90
C ASP A 515 26.41 22.30 -26.33
N PRO A 516 26.67 21.08 -26.83
CA PRO A 516 25.63 20.21 -27.39
C PRO A 516 24.65 19.67 -26.34
N GLU A 517 25.08 19.64 -25.07
CA GLU A 517 24.25 19.22 -23.93
C GLU A 517 23.46 20.39 -23.33
N ASN A 518 23.61 21.59 -23.86
CA ASN A 518 22.99 22.83 -23.37
C ASN A 518 23.25 23.07 -21.87
N LYS A 519 24.45 22.71 -21.39
CA LYS A 519 24.87 22.92 -20.00
C LYS A 519 24.90 24.40 -19.63
N LEU A 520 25.24 25.28 -20.57
CA LEU A 520 25.31 26.74 -20.42
C LEU A 520 23.96 27.44 -20.65
N LEU A 521 22.89 26.68 -20.92
CA LEU A 521 21.51 27.17 -21.02
C LEU A 521 21.35 28.28 -22.09
N TRP A 522 21.92 28.05 -23.26
CA TRP A 522 21.84 28.97 -24.40
C TRP A 522 20.46 28.94 -25.09
N HIS A 523 19.64 27.92 -24.83
CA HIS A 523 18.22 27.84 -25.20
C HIS A 523 17.40 27.18 -24.08
N PHE A 524 16.07 27.33 -24.09
CA PHE A 524 15.21 26.55 -23.20
C PHE A 524 15.04 25.12 -23.73
N ASN A 525 15.16 24.12 -22.84
CA ASN A 525 14.99 22.72 -23.22
C ASN A 525 13.50 22.39 -23.34
N ARG A 526 13.08 21.96 -24.54
CA ARG A 526 11.73 21.43 -24.73
C ARG A 526 11.54 20.24 -23.81
N ARG A 527 10.46 20.24 -23.04
CA ARG A 527 10.16 19.15 -22.11
C ARG A 527 8.82 18.52 -22.45
N ARG A 528 8.76 17.18 -22.40
CA ARG A 528 7.50 16.47 -22.38
C ARG A 528 6.76 16.79 -21.08
N MET A 529 5.45 16.99 -21.15
CA MET A 529 4.60 17.04 -19.96
C MET A 529 4.71 15.72 -19.20
N ASP A 530 4.80 15.77 -17.87
CA ASP A 530 4.65 14.56 -17.06
C ASP A 530 3.21 14.01 -17.15
N TRP A 531 2.98 12.81 -16.62
CA TRP A 531 1.65 12.18 -16.71
C TRP A 531 0.56 13.04 -16.08
N GLU A 532 0.85 13.65 -14.94
CA GLU A 532 -0.07 14.48 -14.19
C GLU A 532 -0.42 15.75 -14.95
N GLU A 533 0.57 16.44 -15.52
CA GLU A 533 0.37 17.59 -16.43
C GLU A 533 -0.48 17.20 -17.63
N LEU A 534 -0.15 16.09 -18.30
CA LEU A 534 -0.88 15.63 -19.47
C LEU A 534 -2.34 15.32 -19.12
N ARG A 535 -2.56 14.52 -18.08
CA ARG A 535 -3.89 14.11 -17.64
C ARG A 535 -4.74 15.29 -17.16
N ASP A 536 -4.17 16.21 -16.38
CA ASP A 536 -4.86 17.41 -15.91
C ASP A 536 -5.18 18.36 -17.07
N THR A 537 -4.28 18.47 -18.06
CA THR A 537 -4.51 19.26 -19.28
C THR A 537 -5.63 18.65 -20.11
N LEU A 538 -5.66 17.32 -20.29
CA LEU A 538 -6.73 16.61 -20.97
C LEU A 538 -8.11 16.86 -20.31
N LEU A 539 -8.18 16.83 -18.98
CA LEU A 539 -9.39 17.18 -18.22
C LEU A 539 -9.76 18.66 -18.37
N SER A 540 -8.77 19.55 -18.39
CA SER A 540 -9.00 21.00 -18.50
C SER A 540 -9.57 21.37 -19.88
N VAL A 541 -8.96 20.89 -20.97
CA VAL A 541 -9.40 21.20 -22.34
C VAL A 541 -10.72 20.52 -22.69
N SER A 542 -11.04 19.39 -22.07
CA SER A 542 -12.37 18.76 -22.22
C SER A 542 -13.45 19.43 -21.38
N GLY A 543 -13.07 20.33 -20.44
CA GLY A 543 -13.99 21.02 -19.54
C GLY A 543 -14.49 20.15 -18.38
N LYS A 544 -13.80 19.05 -18.07
CA LYS A 544 -14.17 18.08 -17.03
C LYS A 544 -13.34 18.23 -15.74
N LEU A 545 -12.30 19.04 -15.72
CA LEU A 545 -11.42 19.18 -14.55
C LEU A 545 -12.19 19.74 -13.34
N ASP A 546 -12.23 18.95 -12.27
CA ASP A 546 -12.64 19.38 -10.93
C ASP A 546 -11.43 19.96 -10.18
N ALA A 547 -11.50 21.25 -9.89
CA ALA A 547 -10.44 22.03 -9.25
C ALA A 547 -10.50 22.03 -7.70
N ARG A 548 -11.38 21.22 -7.07
CA ARG A 548 -11.46 21.12 -5.61
C ARG A 548 -10.15 20.62 -4.99
N LEU A 549 -9.68 21.32 -3.95
CA LEU A 549 -8.50 20.96 -3.18
C LEU A 549 -8.80 19.95 -2.07
N GLY A 550 -7.86 19.03 -1.85
CA GLY A 550 -7.77 18.17 -0.67
C GLY A 550 -8.86 17.09 -0.52
N GLY A 551 -8.83 16.33 0.56
CA GLY A 551 -9.80 15.28 0.87
C GLY A 551 -9.40 13.89 0.38
N LEU A 552 -10.33 12.95 0.35
CA LEU A 552 -10.02 11.56 0.02
C LEU A 552 -9.52 11.38 -1.43
N PRO A 553 -8.62 10.41 -1.68
CA PRO A 553 -8.20 10.09 -3.03
C PRO A 553 -9.33 9.44 -3.84
N GLU A 554 -9.24 9.56 -5.17
CA GLU A 554 -10.19 8.97 -6.13
C GLU A 554 -9.47 8.08 -7.14
N SER A 555 -10.16 7.08 -7.68
CA SER A 555 -9.54 6.20 -8.67
C SER A 555 -9.44 6.85 -10.05
N ALA A 556 -8.21 7.01 -10.53
CA ALA A 556 -7.97 7.55 -11.87
C ALA A 556 -8.14 6.52 -13.00
N ILE A 557 -8.25 5.22 -12.66
CA ILE A 557 -8.21 4.09 -13.60
C ILE A 557 -9.51 3.27 -13.63
N VAL A 558 -10.44 3.54 -12.72
CA VAL A 558 -11.74 2.89 -12.67
C VAL A 558 -12.77 3.87 -13.21
N TRP A 559 -13.64 3.39 -14.11
CA TRP A 559 -14.74 4.20 -14.61
C TRP A 559 -15.87 4.32 -13.57
N PRO A 560 -16.53 5.48 -13.41
CA PRO A 560 -16.20 6.76 -14.03
C PRO A 560 -14.85 7.30 -13.55
N PHE A 561 -14.00 7.71 -14.48
CA PHE A 561 -12.65 8.16 -14.16
C PHE A 561 -12.68 9.43 -13.32
N ALA A 562 -11.85 9.50 -12.28
CA ALA A 562 -11.74 10.68 -11.42
C ALA A 562 -11.55 11.96 -12.25
N GLN A 563 -12.33 12.99 -11.96
CA GLN A 563 -12.27 14.28 -12.68
C GLN A 563 -11.34 15.29 -12.00
N ARG A 564 -10.88 14.97 -10.80
CA ARG A 564 -9.95 15.79 -10.03
C ARG A 564 -8.55 15.75 -10.63
N ARG A 565 -7.75 16.76 -10.26
CA ARG A 565 -6.31 16.79 -10.54
C ARG A 565 -5.64 15.50 -10.09
N THR A 566 -4.65 15.07 -10.87
CA THR A 566 -4.03 13.74 -10.76
C THR A 566 -3.27 13.54 -9.44
N ILE A 567 -2.88 14.62 -8.76
CA ILE A 567 -2.35 14.55 -7.39
C ILE A 567 -3.32 13.90 -6.38
N TYR A 568 -4.63 13.95 -6.66
CA TYR A 568 -5.67 13.31 -5.85
C TYR A 568 -6.04 11.90 -6.31
N ALA A 569 -5.30 11.34 -7.26
CA ALA A 569 -5.46 9.95 -7.65
C ALA A 569 -5.03 9.01 -6.51
N PHE A 570 -5.78 7.94 -6.29
CA PHE A 570 -5.40 6.87 -5.39
C PHE A 570 -4.13 6.16 -5.90
N LEU A 571 -3.13 6.04 -5.04
CA LEU A 571 -1.84 5.42 -5.34
C LEU A 571 -1.63 4.17 -4.49
N ASP A 572 -1.56 3.01 -5.16
CA ASP A 572 -1.13 1.76 -4.54
C ASP A 572 0.38 1.58 -4.69
N ARG A 573 1.08 1.46 -3.56
CA ARG A 573 2.54 1.26 -3.51
C ARG A 573 2.99 0.05 -4.32
N ALA A 574 2.23 -1.04 -4.27
CA ALA A 574 2.61 -2.30 -4.91
C ALA A 574 2.17 -2.40 -6.37
N LEU A 575 1.18 -1.62 -6.78
CA LEU A 575 0.51 -1.77 -8.06
C LEU A 575 0.28 -0.41 -8.72
N VAL A 576 1.39 0.23 -9.13
CA VAL A 576 1.30 1.45 -9.95
C VAL A 576 0.64 1.09 -11.29
N PRO A 577 -0.44 1.79 -11.69
CA PRO A 577 -1.17 1.45 -12.91
C PRO A 577 -0.29 1.50 -14.17
N ASN A 578 -0.61 0.67 -15.16
CA ASN A 578 0.14 0.60 -16.42
C ASN A 578 0.22 1.97 -17.11
N ASP A 579 -0.88 2.73 -17.10
CA ASP A 579 -0.95 4.04 -17.74
C ASP A 579 0.04 5.02 -17.09
N PHE A 580 0.16 4.99 -15.77
CA PHE A 580 1.08 5.83 -15.02
C PHE A 580 2.53 5.44 -15.34
N ARG A 581 2.82 4.12 -15.32
CA ARG A 581 4.17 3.60 -15.65
C ARG A 581 4.59 3.91 -17.08
N ALA A 582 3.67 3.84 -18.04
CA ALA A 582 3.94 4.14 -19.44
C ALA A 582 4.39 5.60 -19.66
N PHE A 583 4.00 6.51 -18.78
CA PHE A 583 4.36 7.94 -18.83
C PHE A 583 5.38 8.35 -17.75
N ASP A 584 6.21 7.40 -17.31
CA ASP A 584 7.34 7.61 -16.40
C ASP A 584 6.96 8.15 -15.01
N PHE A 585 5.77 7.79 -14.51
CA PHE A 585 5.36 8.13 -13.15
C PHE A 585 6.33 7.53 -12.12
N ALA A 586 6.65 8.31 -11.09
CA ALA A 586 7.57 7.89 -10.04
C ALA A 586 7.02 6.70 -9.24
N SER A 587 7.88 5.71 -8.97
CA SER A 587 7.50 4.60 -8.09
C SER A 587 7.40 5.10 -6.65
N PRO A 588 6.27 4.89 -5.96
CA PRO A 588 6.14 5.22 -4.55
C PRO A 588 6.85 4.22 -3.63
N ASP A 589 7.45 3.14 -4.16
CA ASP A 589 8.13 2.12 -3.35
C ASP A 589 9.39 2.66 -2.65
N ALA A 590 10.04 3.68 -3.23
CA ALA A 590 11.26 4.28 -2.71
C ALA A 590 11.36 5.77 -3.06
N HIS A 591 12.27 6.48 -2.39
CA HIS A 591 12.62 7.86 -2.72
C HIS A 591 13.02 8.00 -4.20
N THR A 592 12.32 8.88 -4.93
CA THR A 592 12.59 9.14 -6.35
C THR A 592 13.20 10.54 -6.52
N PRO A 593 14.51 10.65 -6.81
CA PRO A 593 15.19 11.94 -6.92
C PRO A 593 14.88 12.69 -8.21
N GLN A 594 14.61 11.95 -9.29
CA GLN A 594 14.28 12.43 -10.61
C GLN A 594 13.52 11.34 -11.38
N ARG A 595 12.72 11.75 -12.37
CA ARG A 595 12.04 10.84 -13.30
C ARG A 595 12.83 10.77 -14.60
N TYR A 596 13.06 9.58 -15.12
CA TYR A 596 13.66 9.39 -16.44
C TYR A 596 12.56 9.42 -17.48
N LEU A 597 12.56 10.43 -18.35
CA LEU A 597 11.55 10.59 -19.38
C LEU A 597 11.86 9.69 -20.57
N THR A 598 10.91 8.84 -20.95
CA THR A 598 10.94 8.04 -22.15
C THR A 598 9.97 8.61 -23.19
N THR A 599 10.35 8.51 -24.46
CA THR A 599 9.49 8.86 -25.60
C THR A 599 9.42 7.64 -26.50
N VAL A 600 8.32 6.88 -26.39
CA VAL A 600 8.17 5.58 -27.07
C VAL A 600 6.81 5.47 -27.76
N ALA A 601 6.75 4.74 -28.87
CA ALA A 601 5.53 4.60 -29.67
C ALA A 601 4.36 4.01 -28.86
N GLN A 602 4.64 3.20 -27.84
CA GLN A 602 3.64 2.62 -26.94
C GLN A 602 2.82 3.69 -26.20
N GLN A 603 3.39 4.86 -25.89
CA GLN A 603 2.67 5.96 -25.25
C GLN A 603 1.59 6.53 -26.16
N ALA A 604 1.91 6.75 -27.44
CA ALA A 604 0.95 7.20 -28.44
C ALA A 604 -0.14 6.13 -28.68
N LEU A 605 0.24 4.86 -28.76
CA LEU A 605 -0.73 3.75 -28.88
C LEU A 605 -1.63 3.65 -27.66
N LEU A 606 -1.12 3.89 -26.45
CA LEU A 606 -1.91 3.94 -25.24
C LEU A 606 -2.92 5.09 -25.32
N MET A 607 -2.50 6.31 -25.66
CA MET A 607 -3.41 7.45 -25.84
C MET A 607 -4.48 7.21 -26.92
N MET A 608 -4.12 6.49 -27.99
CA MET A 608 -5.06 6.15 -29.06
C MET A 608 -6.18 5.21 -28.61
N ASN A 609 -5.89 4.32 -27.66
CA ASN A 609 -6.79 3.24 -27.24
C ASN A 609 -7.36 3.41 -25.83
N ALA A 610 -6.81 4.32 -25.03
CA ALA A 610 -7.21 4.53 -23.64
C ALA A 610 -8.64 5.10 -23.57
N PRO A 611 -9.55 4.43 -22.83
CA PRO A 611 -10.92 4.92 -22.63
C PRO A 611 -11.00 6.32 -22.04
N PHE A 612 -10.05 6.66 -21.15
CA PHE A 612 -9.96 8.00 -20.58
C PHE A 612 -9.75 9.07 -21.67
N THR A 613 -8.83 8.83 -22.60
CA THR A 613 -8.55 9.75 -23.71
C THR A 613 -9.76 9.89 -24.64
N HIS A 614 -10.45 8.77 -24.92
CA HIS A 614 -11.70 8.80 -25.69
C HIS A 614 -12.74 9.70 -25.01
N GLU A 615 -12.94 9.57 -23.70
CA GLU A 615 -13.86 10.43 -22.96
C GLU A 615 -13.49 11.92 -22.99
N GLN A 616 -12.20 12.24 -22.99
CA GLN A 616 -11.75 13.63 -23.09
C GLN A 616 -11.96 14.17 -24.51
N ALA A 617 -11.71 13.37 -25.54
CA ALA A 617 -11.99 13.72 -26.92
C ALA A 617 -13.50 13.96 -27.16
N ARG A 618 -14.38 13.13 -26.56
CA ARG A 618 -15.83 13.36 -26.56
C ARG A 618 -16.21 14.70 -25.93
N GLY A 619 -15.66 15.00 -24.75
CA GLY A 619 -15.91 16.27 -24.06
C GLY A 619 -15.44 17.47 -24.88
N LEU A 620 -14.23 17.41 -25.45
CA LEU A 620 -13.66 18.46 -26.27
C LEU A 620 -14.46 18.70 -27.56
N ALA A 621 -14.85 17.64 -28.26
CA ALA A 621 -15.68 17.74 -29.47
C ALA A 621 -17.04 18.36 -29.15
N ALA A 622 -17.68 17.95 -28.04
CA ALA A 622 -18.94 18.54 -27.59
C ALA A 622 -18.82 20.05 -27.29
N ARG A 623 -17.73 20.48 -26.66
CA ARG A 623 -17.47 21.92 -26.41
C ARG A 623 -17.28 22.71 -27.70
N SER A 624 -16.60 22.14 -28.69
CA SER A 624 -16.40 22.79 -29.98
C SER A 624 -17.67 22.90 -30.82
N ALA A 625 -18.76 22.21 -30.45
CA ALA A 625 -19.92 22.03 -31.31
C ALA A 625 -20.61 23.34 -31.73
N ASN A 626 -20.59 24.34 -30.85
CA ASN A 626 -21.23 25.64 -31.05
C ASN A 626 -20.26 26.73 -31.56
N ALA A 627 -18.99 26.41 -31.81
CA ALA A 627 -18.04 27.36 -32.36
C ALA A 627 -18.36 27.67 -33.83
N SER A 628 -18.17 28.94 -34.23
CA SER A 628 -18.35 29.40 -35.61
C SER A 628 -17.39 28.71 -36.59
N ASP A 629 -16.13 28.54 -36.19
CA ASP A 629 -15.17 27.64 -36.82
C ASP A 629 -14.62 26.67 -35.78
N ARG A 630 -15.03 25.40 -35.89
CA ARG A 630 -14.64 24.35 -34.93
C ARG A 630 -13.15 24.04 -34.96
N ILE A 631 -12.52 24.07 -36.14
CA ILE A 631 -11.10 23.75 -36.27
C ILE A 631 -10.28 24.85 -35.64
N GLU A 632 -10.58 26.11 -35.95
CA GLU A 632 -9.88 27.25 -35.34
C GLU A 632 -10.04 27.26 -33.81
N TRP A 633 -11.24 26.98 -33.31
CA TRP A 633 -11.50 26.90 -31.87
C TRP A 633 -10.66 25.82 -31.19
N LEU A 634 -10.55 24.63 -31.80
CA LEU A 634 -9.75 23.53 -31.28
C LEU A 634 -8.26 23.93 -31.18
N TYR A 635 -7.69 24.51 -32.24
CA TYR A 635 -6.28 24.93 -32.25
C TYR A 635 -5.97 26.01 -31.21
N ARG A 636 -6.83 27.02 -31.09
CA ARG A 636 -6.65 28.07 -30.07
C ARG A 636 -6.76 27.52 -28.65
N THR A 637 -7.64 26.53 -28.44
CA THR A 637 -7.84 25.91 -27.12
C THR A 637 -6.70 24.98 -26.74
N LEU A 638 -6.16 24.22 -27.70
CA LEU A 638 -5.14 23.20 -27.45
C LEU A 638 -3.71 23.74 -27.51
N TYR A 639 -3.43 24.65 -28.45
CA TYR A 639 -2.07 25.12 -28.76
C TYR A 639 -1.87 26.62 -28.52
N GLY A 640 -2.92 27.36 -28.16
CA GLY A 640 -2.83 28.81 -27.92
C GLY A 640 -2.56 29.65 -29.18
N ARG A 641 -2.67 29.05 -30.38
CA ARG A 641 -2.45 29.72 -31.68
C ARG A 641 -3.56 29.40 -32.68
N ALA A 642 -3.63 30.18 -33.75
CA ALA A 642 -4.49 29.86 -34.89
C ALA A 642 -3.88 28.73 -35.75
N PRO A 643 -4.71 27.91 -36.42
CA PRO A 643 -4.22 26.92 -37.37
C PRO A 643 -3.69 27.59 -38.64
N SER A 644 -2.72 26.96 -39.29
CA SER A 644 -2.26 27.31 -40.63
C SER A 644 -3.31 26.94 -41.69
N ARG A 645 -3.15 27.47 -42.91
CA ARG A 645 -4.04 27.13 -44.04
C ARG A 645 -4.01 25.62 -44.36
N GLU A 646 -2.86 25.00 -44.21
CA GLU A 646 -2.67 23.56 -44.42
C GLU A 646 -3.37 22.75 -43.33
N GLU A 647 -3.22 23.14 -42.06
CA GLU A 647 -3.88 22.50 -40.91
C GLU A 647 -5.41 22.55 -41.03
N ILE A 648 -5.97 23.67 -41.52
CA ILE A 648 -7.41 23.79 -41.82
C ILE A 648 -7.81 22.82 -42.93
N ALA A 649 -7.04 22.74 -44.02
CA ALA A 649 -7.34 21.87 -45.14
C ALA A 649 -7.32 20.39 -44.73
N LEU A 650 -6.29 19.97 -43.99
CA LEU A 650 -6.17 18.62 -43.44
C LEU A 650 -7.31 18.29 -42.48
N GLY A 651 -7.68 19.22 -41.59
CA GLY A 651 -8.81 19.01 -40.67
C GLY A 651 -10.14 18.82 -41.41
N LYS A 652 -10.43 19.63 -42.42
CA LYS A 652 -11.63 19.49 -43.26
C LYS A 652 -11.65 18.15 -43.99
N GLN A 653 -10.53 17.76 -44.59
CA GLN A 653 -10.41 16.48 -45.28
C GLN A 653 -10.60 15.30 -44.32
N PHE A 654 -10.00 15.34 -43.12
CA PHE A 654 -10.15 14.29 -42.12
C PHE A 654 -11.62 14.08 -41.73
N ILE A 655 -12.35 15.17 -41.43
CA ILE A 655 -13.76 15.09 -41.05
C ILE A 655 -14.64 14.55 -42.19
N GLN A 656 -14.36 14.93 -43.45
CA GLN A 656 -15.14 14.49 -44.61
C GLN A 656 -14.91 13.01 -44.96
N THR A 657 -13.67 12.54 -44.82
CA THR A 657 -13.28 11.16 -45.14
C THR A 657 -13.54 10.17 -44.01
N ALA A 658 -13.74 10.65 -42.79
CA ALA A 658 -14.04 9.80 -41.64
C ALA A 658 -15.37 9.06 -41.85
N ALA A 659 -15.30 7.72 -41.94
CA ALA A 659 -16.47 6.87 -42.06
C ALA A 659 -17.47 7.15 -40.91
N ALA A 660 -18.74 7.37 -41.27
CA ALA A 660 -19.82 7.50 -40.29
C ALA A 660 -19.83 6.25 -39.40
N PRO A 661 -20.02 6.39 -38.07
CA PRO A 661 -20.22 5.23 -37.22
C PRO A 661 -21.42 4.45 -37.76
N GLN A 662 -21.25 3.16 -38.06
CA GLN A 662 -22.41 2.35 -38.44
C GLN A 662 -23.40 2.35 -37.27
N PRO A 663 -24.69 2.62 -37.50
CA PRO A 663 -25.70 2.47 -36.47
C PRO A 663 -25.74 0.98 -36.10
N MET A 664 -25.10 0.62 -35.00
CA MET A 664 -25.24 -0.71 -34.45
C MET A 664 -26.68 -0.84 -33.99
N ASN A 665 -27.40 -1.83 -34.53
CA ASN A 665 -28.63 -2.32 -33.92
C ASN A 665 -28.22 -2.90 -32.55
N ASP A 666 -28.23 -2.07 -31.50
CA ASP A 666 -27.50 -2.34 -30.27
C ASP A 666 -28.29 -3.28 -29.36
N LYS A 667 -28.36 -4.56 -29.77
CA LYS A 667 -28.87 -5.69 -28.97
C LYS A 667 -28.30 -5.71 -27.55
N ARG A 668 -27.14 -5.07 -27.34
CA ARG A 668 -26.41 -5.00 -26.08
C ARG A 668 -27.07 -4.04 -25.07
N ALA A 669 -27.90 -3.10 -25.51
CA ALA A 669 -28.69 -2.23 -24.63
C ALA A 669 -29.73 -3.00 -23.79
N ALA A 670 -30.03 -4.25 -24.17
CA ALA A 670 -30.92 -5.13 -23.42
C ALA A 670 -30.30 -5.62 -22.09
N TRP A 671 -28.97 -5.56 -21.92
CA TRP A 671 -28.29 -6.06 -20.73
C TRP A 671 -28.01 -4.97 -19.70
N GLN A 672 -28.18 -5.31 -18.41
CA GLN A 672 -27.79 -4.49 -17.26
C GLN A 672 -27.05 -5.34 -16.23
N TYR A 673 -26.10 -4.72 -15.53
CA TYR A 673 -25.24 -5.37 -14.54
C TYR A 673 -25.41 -4.67 -13.19
N GLY A 674 -25.85 -5.43 -12.20
CA GLY A 674 -26.24 -4.87 -10.91
C GLY A 674 -26.04 -5.85 -9.77
N GLN A 675 -26.52 -5.44 -8.61
CA GLN A 675 -26.67 -6.28 -7.45
C GLN A 675 -28.06 -6.14 -6.84
N GLY A 676 -28.47 -7.13 -6.05
CA GLY A 676 -29.74 -7.07 -5.38
C GLY A 676 -29.98 -8.20 -4.38
N ASP A 677 -31.13 -8.08 -3.73
CA ASP A 677 -31.70 -9.06 -2.83
C ASP A 677 -32.57 -10.04 -3.60
N TYR A 678 -32.39 -11.33 -3.33
CA TYR A 678 -33.25 -12.39 -3.83
C TYR A 678 -33.95 -13.09 -2.66
N ASP A 679 -35.28 -13.04 -2.65
CA ASP A 679 -36.11 -13.74 -1.68
C ASP A 679 -36.47 -15.12 -2.24
N GLU A 680 -35.81 -16.17 -1.73
CA GLU A 680 -36.05 -17.55 -2.14
C GLU A 680 -37.49 -18.02 -1.86
N LYS A 681 -38.15 -17.51 -0.81
CA LYS A 681 -39.53 -17.90 -0.47
C LYS A 681 -40.53 -17.23 -1.39
N ALA A 682 -40.31 -15.95 -1.69
CA ALA A 682 -41.16 -15.19 -2.59
C ALA A 682 -40.79 -15.37 -4.07
N ALA A 683 -39.74 -16.16 -4.37
CA ALA A 683 -39.27 -16.47 -5.72
C ALA A 683 -39.02 -15.21 -6.57
N ARG A 684 -38.48 -14.14 -5.96
CA ARG A 684 -38.36 -12.82 -6.60
C ARG A 684 -37.13 -12.03 -6.20
N VAL A 685 -36.65 -11.21 -7.14
CA VAL A 685 -35.71 -10.13 -6.85
C VAL A 685 -36.46 -8.97 -6.22
N THR A 686 -36.09 -8.59 -4.99
CA THR A 686 -36.75 -7.50 -4.26
C THR A 686 -36.07 -6.16 -4.44
N SER A 687 -34.82 -6.14 -4.89
CA SER A 687 -34.05 -4.92 -5.15
C SER A 687 -33.09 -5.13 -6.34
N PHE A 688 -32.83 -4.09 -7.12
CA PHE A 688 -31.80 -4.10 -8.16
C PHE A 688 -31.14 -2.72 -8.24
N THR A 689 -29.84 -2.68 -7.98
CA THR A 689 -29.02 -1.47 -8.09
C THR A 689 -27.90 -1.72 -9.08
N LYS A 690 -27.76 -0.88 -10.10
CA LYS A 690 -26.67 -1.01 -11.08
C LYS A 690 -25.32 -0.86 -10.40
N LEU A 691 -24.35 -1.66 -10.83
CA LEU A 691 -22.97 -1.53 -10.38
C LEU A 691 -22.41 -0.21 -10.96
N PRO A 692 -21.97 0.75 -10.13
CA PRO A 692 -21.60 2.09 -10.59
C PRO A 692 -20.22 2.16 -11.23
N PHE A 693 -19.36 1.14 -11.04
CA PHE A 693 -17.97 1.18 -11.47
C PHE A 693 -17.60 0.07 -12.45
N PHE A 694 -16.67 0.37 -13.36
CA PHE A 694 -16.13 -0.60 -14.32
C PHE A 694 -14.60 -0.52 -14.40
N ALA A 695 -13.93 -1.66 -14.25
CA ALA A 695 -12.49 -1.79 -14.45
C ALA A 695 -12.06 -3.23 -14.69
N ASN A 696 -10.96 -3.42 -15.45
CA ASN A 696 -10.36 -4.72 -15.76
C ASN A 696 -11.37 -5.74 -16.33
N GLY A 697 -12.32 -5.28 -17.16
CA GLY A 697 -13.35 -6.13 -17.76
C GLY A 697 -14.46 -6.54 -16.78
N GLN A 698 -14.64 -5.82 -15.67
CA GLN A 698 -15.62 -6.17 -14.65
C GLN A 698 -16.38 -4.95 -14.11
N TRP A 699 -17.69 -5.10 -14.00
CA TRP A 699 -18.56 -4.23 -13.23
C TRP A 699 -18.42 -4.52 -11.74
N ARG A 700 -18.43 -3.50 -10.89
CA ARG A 700 -18.18 -3.61 -9.45
C ARG A 700 -18.84 -2.49 -8.65
N ASN A 701 -18.94 -2.68 -7.33
CA ASN A 701 -19.51 -1.68 -6.41
C ASN A 701 -18.53 -0.64 -5.89
N SER A 702 -17.22 -0.86 -6.00
CA SER A 702 -16.22 0.07 -5.50
C SER A 702 -15.29 0.57 -6.60
N ALA A 703 -14.95 1.86 -6.51
CA ALA A 703 -13.94 2.52 -7.34
C ALA A 703 -12.51 2.05 -7.01
N MET A 704 -12.28 1.50 -5.82
CA MET A 704 -10.95 1.14 -5.34
C MET A 704 -10.90 -0.35 -4.99
N PRO A 705 -10.03 -1.15 -5.64
CA PRO A 705 -9.84 -2.54 -5.27
C PRO A 705 -9.50 -2.65 -3.77
N GLY A 706 -10.23 -3.48 -3.01
CA GLY A 706 -9.97 -3.64 -1.57
C GLY A 706 -10.54 -2.53 -0.67
N ASP A 707 -11.37 -1.62 -1.20
CA ASP A 707 -12.11 -0.66 -0.38
C ASP A 707 -12.97 -1.38 0.66
N PRO A 708 -12.78 -1.11 1.96
CA PRO A 708 -13.52 -1.80 3.02
C PRO A 708 -14.97 -1.32 3.19
N ARG A 709 -15.39 -0.27 2.46
CA ARG A 709 -16.76 0.28 2.56
C ARG A 709 -17.78 -0.56 1.81
N ASP A 710 -17.38 -1.19 0.72
CA ASP A 710 -18.27 -1.81 -0.25
C ASP A 710 -17.94 -3.29 -0.43
N THR A 711 -18.97 -4.09 -0.68
CA THR A 711 -18.79 -5.52 -0.88
C THR A 711 -18.24 -5.86 -2.26
N THR A 712 -17.65 -7.05 -2.33
CA THR A 712 -16.93 -7.62 -3.46
C THR A 712 -17.83 -8.08 -4.61
N ALA A 713 -19.08 -7.60 -4.72
CA ALA A 713 -19.94 -8.00 -5.82
C ALA A 713 -19.33 -7.52 -7.14
N ILE A 714 -18.96 -8.48 -7.98
CA ILE A 714 -18.32 -8.25 -9.27
C ILE A 714 -19.10 -9.03 -10.33
N ILE A 715 -19.27 -8.44 -11.50
CA ILE A 715 -19.76 -9.12 -12.69
C ILE A 715 -18.74 -8.95 -13.80
N HIS A 716 -18.25 -10.05 -14.36
CA HIS A 716 -17.39 -10.09 -15.55
C HIS A 716 -18.12 -10.80 -16.69
N ALA A 717 -17.58 -10.74 -17.91
CA ALA A 717 -18.26 -11.28 -19.09
C ALA A 717 -18.78 -12.71 -18.91
N ALA A 718 -17.95 -13.60 -18.34
CA ALA A 718 -18.28 -15.00 -18.12
C ALA A 718 -19.12 -15.30 -16.86
N GLY A 719 -19.29 -14.37 -15.91
CA GLY A 719 -19.88 -14.71 -14.60
C GLY A 719 -19.76 -13.60 -13.56
N GLY A 720 -19.44 -13.95 -12.32
CA GLY A 720 -19.28 -12.97 -11.25
C GLY A 720 -18.82 -13.52 -9.91
N LEU A 721 -18.64 -12.62 -8.94
CA LEU A 721 -18.33 -12.92 -7.55
C LEU A 721 -19.44 -12.34 -6.66
N PRO A 722 -20.11 -13.15 -5.82
CA PRO A 722 -21.04 -12.65 -4.82
C PRO A 722 -20.38 -11.74 -3.77
N GLY A 723 -21.10 -10.71 -3.30
CA GLY A 723 -20.67 -9.87 -2.18
C GLY A 723 -20.74 -10.61 -0.83
N GLU A 724 -20.11 -10.06 0.20
CA GLU A 724 -20.22 -10.58 1.58
C GLU A 724 -21.61 -10.26 2.17
N GLY A 725 -22.46 -11.29 2.34
CA GLY A 725 -23.78 -11.17 2.98
C GLY A 725 -24.93 -11.72 2.14
N LYS A 726 -26.14 -11.73 2.71
CA LYS A 726 -27.36 -12.21 2.00
C LYS A 726 -27.95 -11.18 1.03
N SER A 727 -27.55 -9.91 1.12
CA SER A 727 -28.27 -8.79 0.51
C SER A 727 -27.64 -8.15 -0.74
N GLN A 728 -26.67 -8.81 -1.36
CA GLN A 728 -25.81 -8.22 -2.40
C GLN A 728 -25.36 -9.25 -3.43
N THR A 729 -26.35 -9.96 -4.00
CA THR A 729 -26.11 -10.97 -5.03
C THR A 729 -25.87 -10.28 -6.37
N PRO A 730 -24.84 -10.66 -7.16
CA PRO A 730 -24.65 -10.16 -8.51
C PRO A 730 -25.81 -10.60 -9.39
N ILE A 731 -26.41 -9.63 -10.09
CA ILE A 731 -27.55 -9.83 -10.98
C ILE A 731 -27.13 -9.36 -12.37
N ARG A 732 -27.15 -10.29 -13.33
CA ARG A 732 -27.19 -9.94 -14.75
C ARG A 732 -28.65 -9.88 -15.17
N ARG A 733 -29.10 -8.75 -15.68
CA ARG A 733 -30.49 -8.50 -16.07
C ARG A 733 -30.59 -8.32 -17.58
N TRP A 734 -31.50 -9.05 -18.21
CA TRP A 734 -31.89 -8.83 -19.60
C TRP A 734 -33.30 -8.24 -19.65
N THR A 735 -33.56 -7.27 -20.53
CA THR A 735 -34.87 -6.63 -20.72
C THR A 735 -35.34 -6.80 -22.14
N SER A 736 -36.57 -7.30 -22.33
CA SER A 736 -37.17 -7.45 -23.65
C SER A 736 -37.62 -6.11 -24.21
N ASP A 737 -37.30 -5.82 -25.48
CA ASP A 737 -37.85 -4.70 -26.24
C ASP A 737 -38.99 -5.13 -27.18
N PHE A 738 -39.48 -6.37 -27.07
CA PHE A 738 -40.55 -6.92 -27.90
C PHE A 738 -41.43 -7.92 -27.17
N ASP A 739 -42.54 -8.28 -27.81
CA ASP A 739 -43.40 -9.40 -27.41
C ASP A 739 -43.05 -10.63 -28.25
N GLY A 740 -42.89 -11.79 -27.63
CA GLY A 740 -42.61 -13.03 -28.35
C GLY A 740 -42.04 -14.15 -27.48
N ARG A 741 -41.53 -15.20 -28.15
CA ARG A 741 -40.94 -16.37 -27.50
C ARG A 741 -39.42 -16.41 -27.64
N LEU A 742 -38.80 -16.94 -26.60
CA LEU A 742 -37.36 -17.08 -26.44
C LEU A 742 -36.97 -18.52 -26.11
N LYS A 743 -35.79 -18.92 -26.55
CA LYS A 743 -35.04 -20.07 -26.02
C LYS A 743 -33.83 -19.56 -25.26
N LEU A 744 -33.55 -20.17 -24.11
CA LEU A 744 -32.37 -19.86 -23.29
C LEU A 744 -31.49 -21.09 -23.21
N THR A 745 -30.19 -20.91 -23.47
CA THR A 745 -29.16 -21.93 -23.26
C THR A 745 -27.98 -21.33 -22.50
N GLY A 746 -27.20 -22.15 -21.80
CA GLY A 746 -26.06 -21.69 -21.02
C GLY A 746 -25.41 -22.81 -20.22
N SER A 747 -24.35 -22.46 -19.49
CA SER A 747 -23.67 -23.41 -18.59
C SER A 747 -23.26 -22.71 -17.30
N LEU A 748 -23.78 -23.16 -16.17
CA LEU A 748 -23.38 -22.69 -14.85
C LEU A 748 -22.26 -23.58 -14.31
N SER A 749 -21.12 -22.98 -13.94
CA SER A 749 -19.98 -23.71 -13.36
C SER A 749 -19.35 -22.97 -12.19
N HIS A 750 -18.78 -23.76 -11.27
CA HIS A 750 -18.14 -23.25 -10.06
C HIS A 750 -16.78 -23.96 -9.83
N PRO A 751 -15.67 -23.41 -10.35
CA PRO A 751 -14.39 -24.12 -10.46
C PRO A 751 -13.62 -24.30 -9.14
N SER A 752 -13.90 -23.52 -8.08
CA SER A 752 -13.05 -23.48 -6.87
C SER A 752 -13.85 -23.55 -5.55
N CYS A 753 -14.27 -24.73 -5.11
CA CYS A 753 -14.62 -24.90 -3.70
C CYS A 753 -14.54 -26.34 -3.17
N GLY A 754 -13.64 -26.60 -2.20
CA GLY A 754 -13.50 -27.90 -1.54
C GLY A 754 -14.49 -28.21 -0.40
N LYS A 755 -15.30 -27.25 0.07
CA LYS A 755 -16.16 -27.40 1.27
C LYS A 755 -17.48 -26.59 1.23
N CYS A 756 -18.12 -26.46 0.07
CA CYS A 756 -19.35 -25.68 -0.07
C CYS A 756 -20.59 -26.58 0.01
N LYS A 757 -21.51 -26.31 0.94
CA LYS A 757 -22.86 -26.89 0.94
C LYS A 757 -23.86 -25.87 0.38
N ASP A 758 -24.84 -26.36 -0.39
CA ASP A 758 -26.04 -25.67 -0.91
C ASP A 758 -25.82 -24.38 -1.71
N ARG A 759 -25.63 -24.50 -3.04
CA ARG A 759 -25.50 -23.37 -3.98
C ARG A 759 -26.39 -23.55 -5.19
N PHE A 760 -27.13 -22.51 -5.57
CA PHE A 760 -28.11 -22.57 -6.64
C PHE A 760 -27.98 -21.36 -7.57
N GLY A 761 -27.96 -21.61 -8.88
CA GLY A 761 -28.24 -20.61 -9.89
C GLY A 761 -29.74 -20.56 -10.17
N TYR A 762 -30.29 -19.36 -10.22
CA TYR A 762 -31.69 -19.09 -10.49
C TYR A 762 -31.82 -18.18 -11.71
N VAL A 763 -32.72 -18.53 -12.63
CA VAL A 763 -33.27 -17.59 -13.60
C VAL A 763 -34.65 -17.19 -13.09
N VAL A 764 -34.77 -15.92 -12.72
CA VAL A 764 -36.00 -15.34 -12.17
C VAL A 764 -36.57 -14.40 -13.22
N SER A 765 -37.84 -14.61 -13.56
CA SER A 765 -38.58 -13.70 -14.42
C SER A 765 -39.47 -12.80 -13.57
N LEU A 766 -39.52 -11.52 -13.94
CA LEU A 766 -40.52 -10.56 -13.46
C LEU A 766 -41.42 -10.23 -14.66
N ARG A 767 -42.67 -10.69 -14.59
CA ARG A 767 -43.71 -10.50 -15.63
C ARG A 767 -44.94 -9.85 -15.00
N ASP A 768 -45.39 -8.70 -15.48
CA ASP A 768 -46.62 -8.03 -14.98
C ASP A 768 -46.73 -7.94 -13.44
N GLY A 769 -45.61 -7.72 -12.74
CA GLY A 769 -45.57 -7.68 -11.26
C GLY A 769 -45.70 -9.04 -10.56
N ARG A 770 -45.78 -10.16 -11.30
CA ARG A 770 -45.72 -11.53 -10.79
C ARG A 770 -44.32 -12.08 -11.05
N ALA A 771 -43.58 -12.30 -9.96
CA ALA A 771 -42.28 -12.92 -10.02
C ALA A 771 -42.40 -14.45 -10.00
N GLY A 772 -41.56 -15.13 -10.77
CA GLY A 772 -41.48 -16.59 -10.78
C GLY A 772 -40.10 -17.09 -11.20
N VAL A 773 -39.64 -18.16 -10.56
CA VAL A 773 -38.42 -18.87 -10.96
C VAL A 773 -38.73 -19.67 -12.23
N LEU A 774 -38.10 -19.29 -13.35
CA LEU A 774 -38.22 -20.01 -14.62
C LEU A 774 -37.32 -21.26 -14.65
N GLY A 775 -36.18 -21.20 -13.95
CA GLY A 775 -35.25 -22.32 -13.85
C GLY A 775 -34.35 -22.21 -12.62
N LYS A 776 -34.02 -23.37 -12.03
CA LYS A 776 -33.15 -23.52 -10.87
C LYS A 776 -32.15 -24.64 -11.14
N TRP A 777 -30.87 -24.35 -10.99
CA TRP A 777 -29.77 -25.31 -11.21
C TRP A 777 -28.82 -25.32 -10.02
N SER A 778 -28.19 -26.46 -9.75
CA SER A 778 -27.17 -26.61 -8.71
C SER A 778 -25.88 -27.08 -9.35
N ALA A 779 -24.80 -26.32 -9.16
CA ALA A 779 -23.46 -26.64 -9.66
C ALA A 779 -22.48 -26.69 -8.47
N GLN A 780 -22.10 -27.90 -8.07
CA GLN A 780 -21.13 -28.14 -6.97
C GLN A 780 -19.91 -28.85 -7.55
N GLN A 781 -18.79 -28.14 -7.66
CA GLN A 781 -17.54 -28.67 -8.26
C GLN A 781 -17.74 -29.25 -9.68
N SER A 782 -18.75 -28.78 -10.40
CA SER A 782 -19.12 -29.27 -11.72
C SER A 782 -19.67 -28.13 -12.59
N ALA A 783 -19.88 -28.41 -13.87
CA ALA A 783 -20.64 -27.57 -14.77
C ALA A 783 -21.99 -28.23 -15.06
N VAL A 784 -23.07 -27.44 -15.05
CA VAL A 784 -24.43 -27.88 -15.39
C VAL A 784 -24.95 -27.07 -16.56
N ALA A 785 -25.52 -27.74 -17.55
CA ALA A 785 -26.22 -27.09 -18.65
C ALA A 785 -27.51 -26.43 -18.12
N THR A 786 -27.73 -25.18 -18.51
CA THR A 786 -28.94 -24.41 -18.15
C THR A 786 -29.74 -24.15 -19.41
N GLU A 787 -30.86 -24.86 -19.60
CA GLU A 787 -31.72 -24.73 -20.78
C GLU A 787 -33.17 -24.48 -20.39
N LEU A 788 -33.82 -23.56 -21.10
CA LEU A 788 -35.26 -23.33 -21.07
C LEU A 788 -35.74 -23.19 -22.52
N ALA A 789 -36.55 -24.15 -22.97
CA ALA A 789 -36.87 -24.32 -24.39
C ALA A 789 -37.87 -23.29 -24.94
N GLU A 790 -38.78 -22.77 -24.11
CA GLU A 790 -39.82 -21.84 -24.53
C GLU A 790 -40.21 -20.89 -23.39
N ILE A 791 -39.73 -19.65 -23.45
CA ILE A 791 -40.07 -18.56 -22.52
C ILE A 791 -40.87 -17.52 -23.31
N THR A 792 -42.05 -17.12 -22.83
CA THR A 792 -42.81 -16.01 -23.44
C THR A 792 -42.51 -14.71 -22.69
N VAL A 793 -42.20 -13.64 -23.43
CA VAL A 793 -41.92 -12.30 -22.89
C VAL A 793 -42.79 -11.25 -23.56
N GLN A 794 -43.10 -10.20 -22.80
CA GLN A 794 -43.65 -8.93 -23.29
C GLN A 794 -42.58 -7.84 -23.25
N ARG A 795 -42.78 -6.77 -24.03
CA ARG A 795 -41.92 -5.59 -24.00
C ARG A 795 -41.85 -5.02 -22.59
N GLY A 796 -40.64 -4.91 -22.05
CA GLY A 796 -40.36 -4.45 -20.69
C GLY A 796 -40.17 -5.58 -19.67
N ASP A 797 -40.50 -6.84 -20.01
CA ASP A 797 -40.22 -7.98 -19.14
C ASP A 797 -38.72 -8.13 -18.92
N VAL A 798 -38.35 -8.57 -17.71
CA VAL A 798 -36.95 -8.78 -17.34
C VAL A 798 -36.67 -10.23 -16.95
N LEU A 799 -35.48 -10.69 -17.34
CA LEU A 799 -34.90 -11.96 -16.94
C LEU A 799 -33.65 -11.68 -16.10
N ASP A 800 -33.71 -12.06 -14.82
CA ASP A 800 -32.62 -11.92 -13.85
C ASP A 800 -31.89 -13.24 -13.67
N PHE A 801 -30.59 -13.21 -13.90
CA PHE A 801 -29.67 -14.32 -13.71
C PHE A 801 -28.93 -14.12 -12.38
N ILE A 802 -29.18 -15.02 -11.43
CA ILE A 802 -28.80 -14.86 -10.03
C ILE A 802 -28.06 -16.10 -9.54
N VAL A 803 -26.91 -15.94 -8.90
CA VAL A 803 -26.20 -17.04 -8.23
C VAL A 803 -26.11 -16.74 -6.75
N THR A 804 -26.86 -17.48 -5.93
CA THR A 804 -26.95 -17.19 -4.49
C THR A 804 -25.74 -17.76 -3.75
N SER A 805 -24.98 -16.86 -3.12
CA SER A 805 -23.84 -17.13 -2.22
C SER A 805 -22.65 -17.92 -2.82
N GLY A 806 -21.43 -17.44 -2.59
CA GLY A 806 -20.25 -18.25 -2.85
C GLY A 806 -18.99 -17.52 -3.30
N ASN A 807 -18.06 -18.30 -3.84
CA ASN A 807 -16.86 -17.79 -4.51
C ASN A 807 -17.24 -17.43 -5.96
N GLU A 808 -16.24 -17.09 -6.76
CA GLU A 808 -16.41 -16.79 -8.17
C GLU A 808 -17.12 -17.92 -8.94
N HIS A 809 -18.05 -17.55 -9.82
CA HIS A 809 -18.81 -18.47 -10.65
C HIS A 809 -18.77 -18.03 -12.11
N ASN A 810 -18.98 -18.97 -13.03
CA ASN A 810 -19.18 -18.69 -14.46
C ASN A 810 -20.58 -19.11 -14.88
N TRP A 811 -21.28 -18.23 -15.59
CA TRP A 811 -22.58 -18.51 -16.20
C TRP A 811 -22.77 -17.76 -17.54
N PRO A 812 -22.08 -18.18 -18.61
CA PRO A 812 -22.41 -17.76 -19.98
C PRO A 812 -23.84 -18.19 -20.33
N VAL A 813 -24.58 -17.27 -20.96
CA VAL A 813 -25.98 -17.45 -21.35
C VAL A 813 -26.21 -16.92 -22.76
N VAL A 814 -26.95 -17.68 -23.56
CA VAL A 814 -27.44 -17.28 -24.87
C VAL A 814 -28.97 -17.29 -24.86
N ILE A 815 -29.56 -16.17 -25.29
CA ILE A 815 -31.00 -15.99 -25.48
C ILE A 815 -31.24 -15.89 -26.98
N GLU A 816 -32.09 -16.76 -27.51
CA GLU A 816 -32.46 -16.81 -28.92
C GLU A 816 -33.94 -16.47 -29.07
N ARG A 817 -34.27 -15.52 -29.95
CA ARG A 817 -35.66 -15.24 -30.31
C ARG A 817 -36.17 -16.31 -31.26
N LEU A 818 -37.30 -16.92 -30.91
CA LEU A 818 -37.92 -17.98 -31.71
C LEU A 818 -38.88 -17.44 -32.79
N ASP A 819 -39.42 -16.23 -32.58
CA ASP A 819 -40.43 -15.63 -33.46
C ASP A 819 -39.89 -14.40 -34.20
N GLY A 820 -40.17 -14.25 -35.49
CA GLY A 820 -39.76 -13.08 -36.28
C GLY A 820 -38.28 -13.07 -36.67
N ASN A 821 -37.57 -11.95 -36.43
CA ASN A 821 -36.12 -11.88 -36.65
C ASN A 821 -35.41 -12.82 -35.65
N LYS A 822 -34.54 -13.70 -36.14
CA LYS A 822 -33.74 -14.64 -35.33
C LYS A 822 -32.63 -13.92 -34.57
N ASP A 823 -33.02 -13.02 -33.68
CA ASP A 823 -32.11 -12.27 -32.84
C ASP A 823 -31.51 -13.17 -31.76
N VAL A 824 -30.21 -13.02 -31.52
CA VAL A 824 -29.46 -13.77 -30.53
C VAL A 824 -28.71 -12.79 -29.63
N TRP A 825 -28.96 -12.88 -28.32
CA TRP A 825 -28.22 -12.17 -27.28
C TRP A 825 -27.31 -13.16 -26.57
N ASP A 826 -26.02 -12.86 -26.53
CA ASP A 826 -25.00 -13.68 -25.90
C ASP A 826 -24.38 -12.86 -24.77
N SER A 827 -24.50 -13.36 -23.54
CA SER A 827 -24.15 -12.62 -22.35
C SER A 827 -22.64 -12.31 -22.27
N VAL A 828 -21.77 -13.10 -22.92
CA VAL A 828 -20.31 -12.89 -22.96
C VAL A 828 -19.95 -11.94 -24.10
N ARG A 829 -20.45 -12.19 -25.31
CA ARG A 829 -20.17 -11.38 -26.50
C ARG A 829 -20.76 -9.97 -26.40
N ASP A 830 -21.90 -9.85 -25.74
CA ASP A 830 -22.64 -8.60 -25.61
C ASP A 830 -22.25 -7.83 -24.34
N PHE A 831 -21.37 -8.39 -23.48
CA PHE A 831 -20.82 -7.72 -22.31
C PHE A 831 -19.98 -6.52 -22.72
N ARG A 832 -20.24 -5.35 -22.12
CA ARG A 832 -19.55 -4.12 -22.47
C ARG A 832 -19.06 -3.33 -21.27
N ALA A 833 -17.96 -2.64 -21.52
CA ALA A 833 -17.56 -1.48 -20.76
C ALA A 833 -18.45 -0.27 -21.11
N PRO A 834 -18.62 0.68 -20.18
CA PRO A 834 -19.41 1.90 -20.40
C PRO A 834 -18.88 2.79 -21.53
N TYR A 835 -17.63 2.62 -21.94
CA TYR A 835 -16.92 3.44 -22.93
C TYR A 835 -16.73 2.76 -24.30
N ASP A 836 -17.33 1.59 -24.55
CA ASP A 836 -17.16 0.80 -25.78
C ASP A 836 -17.88 1.37 -27.03
N GLN A 837 -18.23 2.66 -27.03
CA GLN A 837 -18.86 3.31 -28.17
C GLN A 837 -17.80 3.83 -29.16
N PRO A 838 -17.96 3.62 -30.48
CA PRO A 838 -17.08 4.23 -31.47
C PRO A 838 -17.10 5.76 -31.39
N LEU A 839 -15.95 6.40 -31.65
CA LEU A 839 -15.87 7.85 -31.79
C LEU A 839 -16.44 8.29 -33.16
N THR A 840 -17.18 9.38 -33.16
CA THR A 840 -17.63 10.13 -34.35
C THR A 840 -16.44 10.83 -35.04
N ALA A 841 -16.64 11.34 -36.25
CA ALA A 841 -15.59 12.05 -37.00
C ALA A 841 -14.95 13.20 -36.20
N TRP A 842 -15.78 14.04 -35.57
CA TRP A 842 -15.30 15.16 -34.75
C TRP A 842 -14.57 14.72 -33.48
N GLU A 843 -15.04 13.65 -32.84
CA GLU A 843 -14.38 13.09 -31.65
C GLU A 843 -13.03 12.46 -32.01
N ARG A 844 -12.91 11.79 -33.17
CA ARG A 844 -11.62 11.28 -33.68
C ARG A 844 -10.68 12.42 -34.01
N TYR A 845 -11.18 13.50 -34.62
CA TYR A 845 -10.33 14.65 -34.94
C TYR A 845 -9.81 15.33 -33.66
N ALA A 846 -10.68 15.52 -32.66
CA ALA A 846 -10.28 15.99 -31.34
C ALA A 846 -9.22 15.08 -30.71
N GLN A 847 -9.39 13.76 -30.79
CA GLN A 847 -8.39 12.80 -30.29
C GLN A 847 -7.03 12.96 -30.98
N VAL A 848 -6.99 13.10 -32.32
CA VAL A 848 -5.74 13.29 -33.06
C VAL A 848 -5.00 14.52 -32.58
N LEU A 849 -5.69 15.64 -32.37
CA LEU A 849 -5.08 16.88 -31.88
C LEU A 849 -4.55 16.74 -30.43
N LEU A 850 -5.27 16.01 -29.56
CA LEU A 850 -4.83 15.70 -28.19
C LEU A 850 -3.59 14.80 -28.13
N MET A 851 -3.27 14.12 -29.23
CA MET A 851 -2.10 13.23 -29.34
C MET A 851 -0.93 13.88 -30.10
N ALA A 852 -1.08 15.12 -30.56
CA ALA A 852 -0.01 15.83 -31.25
C ALA A 852 1.16 16.11 -30.31
N ALA A 853 2.39 16.09 -30.83
CA ALA A 853 3.58 16.42 -30.06
C ALA A 853 3.45 17.81 -29.40
N GLU A 854 2.96 18.80 -30.16
CA GLU A 854 2.72 20.17 -29.67
C GLU A 854 1.78 20.24 -28.46
N PHE A 855 0.83 19.29 -28.31
CA PHE A 855 -0.02 19.23 -27.12
C PHE A 855 0.73 18.69 -25.89
N MET A 856 1.65 17.76 -26.11
CA MET A 856 2.31 16.98 -25.06
C MET A 856 3.66 17.58 -24.62
N THR A 857 4.09 18.69 -25.22
CA THR A 857 5.37 19.34 -24.95
C THR A 857 5.21 20.78 -24.48
N ILE A 858 6.12 21.22 -23.63
CA ILE A 858 6.28 22.61 -23.19
C ILE A 858 7.58 23.13 -23.80
N GLU A 859 7.49 24.26 -24.50
CA GLU A 859 8.56 24.91 -25.26
C GLU A 859 8.66 26.40 -24.95
#